data_AF-A0A662W854-F1
#
_entry.id   AF-A0A662W854-F1
#
_cell.length_a   1.000
_cell.length_b   1.000
_cell.length_c   1.000
_cell.angle_alpha   90.00
_cell.angle_beta   90.00
_cell.angle_gamma   90.00
#
_symmetry.space_group_name_H-M   'P 1'
#
loop_
_entity.id
_entity.type
_entity.pdbx_description
1 polymer ?
#
loop_
_entity_poly.entity_id
_entity_poly.type
_entity_poly.pdbx_seq_one_letter_code
_entity_poly.pdbx_strand_id
1 'polypeptide(L)'
;MFSSPDIWREFFEAYYRDELNKLADSIEMNGSRSLYVNFLRDLAIFREGRLAEELLEMPDVVMRHANEGLAIAENIHDVSLEGCIARFINLPLSRRILIRDLRSEHIAKFVAIEGIVRKVTEVRPKVVRAAFACSSCGKVVYVDQDDSQLKPPFECRACKGKRFVFLPEESISIDSQRIKIQEYPENLRGGEQPQQIDVMLEGDLTGKVNPGDRVIVNGIVRAKPRAIGSRKLAHMDIHLEGNSIEILQQEYEEFEITEEDRKRIIELSEDPDIYNRIIASIAPSIYGHEDVKLAIALQLFGGVPKKLPDGTEIRGDIHVLLVGDPGVAKCVDYNTKVLLSDGSLVKIGDLVNSELKNGKTRKIDDGVYAETNLDIISLDSRLLKSRVSKANIVWKRRAPEIMYKIRTKTGRMLRVTPTHPFFTIKNGKFVTIRAKDLNKGDLIATPRKIPVFGFPQLLPNSFEKSKSNNAVKLRLPERTSPEFWRFIALFIAEGYAQKSKSGCAIFFTNNDEKLIGEFFTYAEKLGLNPSIRNPHKGKSAREVIVSGVEFYNFLELLGIAGKSREKKVPDLLFRCSKDEIKAFLSAFFDAEARVDRKRPKITVTSASKELLRQIQHLLLRFGIISQLHETQSRATNSRTPEMRTYFRLTITGENALKFAKEIGFTVDYK
;
A
#
# COMPACT_ATOMS: atom_id res chain seq x y z
N MET A 1 -36.02 -3.61 -42.67
CA MET A 1 -36.34 -2.52 -41.74
C MET A 1 -37.65 -2.87 -41.07
N PHE A 2 -37.57 -3.22 -39.80
CA PHE A 2 -38.66 -3.66 -38.95
C PHE A 2 -39.32 -2.48 -38.25
N SER A 3 -38.55 -1.45 -37.88
CA SER A 3 -39.05 -0.26 -37.23
C SER A 3 -40.12 0.46 -38.08
N SER A 4 -41.29 0.70 -37.49
CA SER A 4 -42.35 1.56 -38.01
C SER A 4 -43.01 2.35 -36.87
N PRO A 5 -43.70 3.47 -37.17
CA PRO A 5 -44.43 4.23 -36.16
C PRO A 5 -45.45 3.38 -35.39
N ASP A 6 -46.20 2.50 -36.07
CA ASP A 6 -47.20 1.62 -35.42
C ASP A 6 -46.58 0.64 -34.43
N ILE A 7 -45.38 0.10 -34.75
CA ILE A 7 -44.68 -0.82 -33.86
C ILE A 7 -44.13 -0.09 -32.63
N TRP A 8 -43.65 1.15 -32.81
CA TRP A 8 -43.23 1.99 -31.69
C TRP A 8 -44.41 2.40 -30.81
N ARG A 9 -45.57 2.72 -31.39
CA ARG A 9 -46.82 2.93 -30.65
C ARG A 9 -47.14 1.73 -29.75
N GLU A 10 -47.18 0.54 -30.33
CA GLU A 10 -47.44 -0.71 -29.60
C GLU A 10 -46.44 -0.91 -28.44
N PHE A 11 -45.15 -0.62 -28.68
CA PHE A 11 -44.11 -0.70 -27.65
C PHE A 11 -44.37 0.27 -26.49
N PHE A 12 -44.68 1.54 -26.77
CA PHE A 12 -44.94 2.52 -25.70
C PHE A 12 -46.20 2.21 -24.92
N GLU A 13 -47.29 1.81 -25.58
CA GLU A 13 -48.56 1.46 -24.92
C GLU A 13 -48.46 0.19 -24.06
N ALA A 14 -47.55 -0.72 -24.41
CA ALA A 14 -47.31 -1.95 -23.68
C ALA A 14 -46.35 -1.79 -22.48
N TYR A 15 -45.28 -0.99 -22.62
CA TYR A 15 -44.21 -0.90 -21.61
C TYR A 15 -44.17 0.41 -20.83
N TYR A 16 -44.76 1.49 -21.35
CA TYR A 16 -44.60 2.86 -20.85
C TYR A 16 -45.94 3.59 -20.65
N ARG A 17 -47.04 2.86 -20.43
CA ARG A 17 -48.38 3.45 -20.34
C ARG A 17 -48.49 4.51 -19.23
N ASP A 18 -47.92 4.24 -18.06
CA ASP A 18 -47.96 5.19 -16.94
C ASP A 18 -47.11 6.44 -17.24
N GLU A 19 -45.97 6.25 -17.89
CA GLU A 19 -45.09 7.34 -18.31
C GLU A 19 -45.70 8.18 -19.44
N LEU A 20 -46.48 7.59 -20.36
CA LEU A 20 -47.25 8.32 -21.37
C LEU A 20 -48.29 9.24 -20.71
N ASN A 21 -48.97 8.78 -19.66
CA ASN A 21 -49.93 9.62 -18.92
C ASN A 21 -49.21 10.76 -18.18
N LYS A 22 -48.10 10.47 -17.49
CA LYS A 22 -47.28 11.51 -16.84
C LYS A 22 -46.73 12.52 -17.85
N LEU A 23 -46.37 12.06 -19.05
CA LEU A 23 -45.89 12.92 -20.12
C LEU A 23 -47.02 13.84 -20.61
N ALA A 24 -48.22 13.32 -20.82
CA ALA A 24 -49.41 14.12 -21.16
C ALA A 24 -49.68 15.22 -20.11
N ASP A 25 -49.69 14.88 -18.82
CA ASP A 25 -49.84 15.84 -17.72
C ASP A 25 -48.76 16.94 -17.78
N SER A 26 -47.51 16.53 -18.03
CA SER A 26 -46.39 17.47 -18.06
C SER A 26 -46.47 18.45 -19.24
N ILE A 27 -47.02 18.06 -20.39
CA ILE A 27 -47.20 18.93 -21.56
C ILE A 27 -48.20 20.04 -21.25
N GLU A 28 -49.31 19.74 -20.59
CA GLU A 28 -50.30 20.75 -20.17
C GLU A 28 -49.70 21.78 -19.20
N MET A 29 -48.73 21.36 -18.39
CA MET A 29 -48.03 22.22 -17.42
C MET A 29 -46.78 22.93 -17.99
N ASN A 30 -46.58 22.94 -19.31
CA ASN A 30 -45.36 23.46 -19.98
C ASN A 30 -44.05 22.79 -19.52
N GLY A 31 -44.11 21.50 -19.21
CA GLY A 31 -43.01 20.68 -18.73
C GLY A 31 -42.20 19.98 -19.83
N SER A 32 -41.51 18.90 -19.41
CA SER A 32 -40.61 18.10 -20.27
C SER A 32 -41.37 17.41 -21.39
N ARG A 33 -40.83 17.43 -22.62
CA ARG A 33 -41.38 16.71 -23.78
C ARG A 33 -40.62 15.42 -24.11
N SER A 34 -39.93 14.86 -23.13
CA SER A 34 -39.07 13.69 -23.30
C SER A 34 -39.62 12.46 -22.59
N LEU A 35 -39.69 11.33 -23.31
CA LEU A 35 -39.94 10.02 -22.74
C LEU A 35 -38.64 9.23 -22.67
N TYR A 36 -38.23 8.81 -21.47
CA TYR A 36 -37.00 8.06 -21.27
C TYR A 36 -37.24 6.54 -21.39
N VAL A 37 -36.59 5.93 -22.37
CA VAL A 37 -36.72 4.51 -22.72
C VAL A 37 -35.48 3.75 -22.26
N ASN A 38 -35.66 2.75 -21.41
CA ASN A 38 -34.62 1.84 -20.97
C ASN A 38 -34.30 0.79 -22.05
N PHE A 39 -33.11 0.88 -22.63
CA PHE A 39 -32.69 0.01 -23.72
C PHE A 39 -32.61 -1.47 -23.29
N LEU A 40 -31.92 -1.77 -22.18
CA LEU A 40 -31.65 -3.15 -21.77
C LEU A 40 -32.88 -3.85 -21.20
N ARG A 41 -33.69 -3.15 -20.41
CA ARG A 41 -34.85 -3.74 -19.74
C ARG A 41 -36.01 -3.97 -20.70
N ASP A 42 -36.28 -3.00 -21.57
CA ASP A 42 -37.54 -2.97 -22.32
C ASP A 42 -37.29 -3.20 -23.82
N LEU A 43 -36.44 -2.36 -24.44
CA LEU A 43 -36.24 -2.41 -25.90
C LEU A 43 -35.54 -3.68 -26.38
N ALA A 44 -34.57 -4.19 -25.61
CA ALA A 44 -33.80 -5.39 -25.95
C ALA A 44 -34.63 -6.69 -25.89
N ILE A 45 -35.74 -6.69 -25.14
CA ILE A 45 -36.61 -7.87 -24.98
C ILE A 45 -37.77 -7.82 -25.99
N PHE A 46 -38.26 -6.62 -26.31
CA PHE A 46 -39.38 -6.45 -27.21
C PHE A 46 -39.08 -7.02 -28.61
N ARG A 47 -39.97 -7.90 -29.09
CA ARG A 47 -39.93 -8.51 -30.43
C ARG A 47 -38.52 -9.05 -30.77
N GLU A 48 -37.95 -9.85 -29.86
CA GLU A 48 -36.63 -10.50 -30.01
C GLU A 48 -35.45 -9.50 -30.14
N GLY A 49 -35.63 -8.25 -29.72
CA GLY A 49 -34.57 -7.23 -29.74
C GLY A 49 -34.29 -6.60 -31.11
N ARG A 50 -35.14 -6.83 -32.12
CA ARG A 50 -34.95 -6.29 -33.47
C ARG A 50 -34.92 -4.76 -33.52
N LEU A 51 -35.81 -4.09 -32.76
CA LEU A 51 -35.79 -2.62 -32.65
C LEU A 51 -34.52 -2.12 -31.98
N ALA A 52 -34.01 -2.85 -30.99
CA ALA A 52 -32.80 -2.52 -30.27
C ALA A 52 -31.58 -2.57 -31.22
N GLU A 53 -31.48 -3.60 -32.06
CA GLU A 53 -30.43 -3.72 -33.07
C GLU A 53 -30.53 -2.62 -34.14
N GLU A 54 -31.74 -2.35 -34.66
CA GLU A 54 -31.94 -1.29 -35.64
C GLU A 54 -31.62 0.10 -35.08
N LEU A 55 -31.93 0.38 -33.81
CA LEU A 55 -31.56 1.65 -33.16
C LEU A 55 -30.04 1.83 -33.12
N LEU A 56 -29.29 0.77 -32.82
CA LEU A 56 -27.83 0.81 -32.75
C LEU A 56 -27.18 1.02 -34.13
N GLU A 57 -27.77 0.44 -35.17
CA GLU A 57 -27.19 0.43 -36.52
C GLU A 57 -27.69 1.55 -37.43
N MET A 58 -28.94 2.00 -37.26
CA MET A 58 -29.64 2.97 -38.10
C MET A 58 -30.47 3.98 -37.26
N PRO A 59 -29.85 4.70 -36.31
CA PRO A 59 -30.57 5.50 -35.32
C PRO A 59 -31.44 6.61 -35.93
N ASP A 60 -31.01 7.27 -37.01
CA ASP A 60 -31.74 8.39 -37.62
C ASP A 60 -33.19 8.05 -37.99
N VAL A 61 -33.36 6.94 -38.70
CA VAL A 61 -34.68 6.51 -39.16
C VAL A 61 -35.49 5.94 -38.02
N VAL A 62 -34.84 5.18 -37.13
CA VAL A 62 -35.49 4.54 -35.98
C VAL A 62 -35.99 5.56 -34.98
N MET A 63 -35.22 6.62 -34.70
CA MET A 63 -35.64 7.72 -33.84
C MET A 63 -36.80 8.50 -34.44
N ARG A 64 -36.81 8.72 -35.76
CA ARG A 64 -37.95 9.34 -36.43
C ARG A 64 -39.22 8.50 -36.25
N HIS A 65 -39.13 7.19 -36.51
CA HIS A 65 -40.28 6.29 -36.29
C HIS A 65 -40.69 6.21 -34.82
N ALA A 66 -39.75 6.29 -33.88
CA ALA A 66 -40.04 6.32 -32.45
C ALA A 66 -40.82 7.60 -32.09
N ASN A 67 -40.35 8.77 -32.52
CA ASN A 67 -41.03 10.05 -32.25
C ASN A 67 -42.42 10.11 -32.92
N GLU A 68 -42.54 9.61 -34.16
CA GLU A 68 -43.84 9.47 -34.84
C GLU A 68 -44.77 8.50 -34.10
N GLY A 69 -44.22 7.38 -33.58
CA GLY A 69 -44.94 6.41 -32.76
C GLY A 69 -45.42 6.98 -31.43
N LEU A 70 -44.62 7.83 -30.78
CA LEU A 70 -45.03 8.59 -29.60
C LEU A 70 -46.20 9.52 -29.93
N ALA A 71 -46.13 10.24 -31.05
CA ALA A 71 -47.15 11.22 -31.43
C ALA A 71 -48.54 10.60 -31.67
N ILE A 72 -48.60 9.30 -32.03
CA ILE A 72 -49.84 8.56 -32.26
C ILE A 72 -50.23 7.63 -31.09
N ALA A 73 -49.50 7.65 -29.97
CA ALA A 73 -49.78 6.81 -28.81
C ALA A 73 -50.94 7.36 -27.99
N GLU A 74 -51.82 6.47 -27.55
CA GLU A 74 -52.97 6.85 -26.73
C GLU A 74 -52.59 7.06 -25.27
N ASN A 75 -53.22 8.05 -24.63
CA ASN A 75 -53.10 8.34 -23.20
C ASN A 75 -54.49 8.64 -22.60
N ILE A 76 -54.62 8.51 -21.28
CA ILE A 76 -55.91 8.64 -20.58
C ILE A 76 -56.48 10.06 -20.68
N HIS A 77 -55.62 11.06 -20.92
CA HIS A 77 -55.98 12.48 -20.97
C HIS A 77 -56.35 12.97 -22.38
N ASP A 78 -56.23 12.12 -23.41
CA ASP A 78 -56.48 12.46 -24.83
C ASP A 78 -55.66 13.68 -25.31
N VAL A 79 -54.48 13.88 -24.74
CA VAL A 79 -53.56 14.97 -25.10
C VAL A 79 -52.66 14.54 -26.25
N SER A 80 -52.50 15.39 -27.27
CA SER A 80 -51.56 15.14 -28.37
C SER A 80 -50.11 15.16 -27.89
N LEU A 81 -49.39 14.07 -28.14
CA LEU A 81 -47.95 13.93 -27.85
C LEU A 81 -47.07 14.37 -29.04
N GLU A 82 -47.61 15.17 -29.96
CA GLU A 82 -46.88 15.67 -31.12
C GLU A 82 -45.69 16.56 -30.68
N GLY A 83 -44.50 16.25 -31.21
CA GLY A 83 -43.26 16.94 -30.86
C GLY A 83 -42.57 16.41 -29.60
N CYS A 84 -43.04 15.31 -29.00
CA CYS A 84 -42.31 14.57 -27.97
C CYS A 84 -41.14 13.76 -28.56
N ILE A 85 -40.11 13.55 -27.74
CA ILE A 85 -38.86 12.89 -28.15
C ILE A 85 -38.62 11.63 -27.30
N ALA A 86 -38.33 10.51 -27.96
CA ALA A 86 -37.82 9.31 -27.32
C ALA A 86 -36.33 9.46 -26.94
N ARG A 87 -36.01 9.33 -25.65
CA ARG A 87 -34.67 9.45 -25.08
C ARG A 87 -34.20 8.08 -24.58
N PHE A 88 -33.20 7.47 -25.22
CA PHE A 88 -32.78 6.10 -24.91
C PHE A 88 -31.63 6.07 -23.89
N ILE A 89 -31.79 5.35 -22.78
CA ILE A 89 -30.81 5.24 -21.68
C ILE A 89 -30.42 3.77 -21.41
N ASN A 90 -29.38 3.56 -20.61
CA ASN A 90 -28.90 2.23 -20.21
C ASN A 90 -28.48 1.35 -21.41
N LEU A 91 -27.63 1.88 -22.30
CA LEU A 91 -27.09 1.11 -23.43
C LEU A 91 -26.18 -0.04 -22.96
N PRO A 92 -26.09 -1.14 -23.73
CA PRO A 92 -25.21 -2.27 -23.42
C PRO A 92 -23.75 -1.83 -23.39
N LEU A 93 -22.95 -2.47 -22.55
CA LEU A 93 -21.51 -2.18 -22.40
C LEU A 93 -20.74 -2.28 -23.72
N SER A 94 -21.17 -3.13 -24.65
CA SER A 94 -20.58 -3.27 -25.99
C SER A 94 -20.70 -2.01 -26.85
N ARG A 95 -21.63 -1.10 -26.52
CA ARG A 95 -21.83 0.19 -27.19
C ARG A 95 -21.30 1.37 -26.38
N ARG A 96 -20.66 1.11 -25.23
CA ARG A 96 -19.91 2.12 -24.47
C ARG A 96 -18.51 2.22 -25.04
N ILE A 97 -18.29 3.26 -25.84
CA ILE A 97 -17.03 3.46 -26.57
C ILE A 97 -16.22 4.54 -25.86
N LEU A 98 -14.97 4.21 -25.53
CA LEU A 98 -14.03 5.20 -25.00
C LEU A 98 -13.78 6.27 -26.07
N ILE A 99 -13.62 7.54 -25.65
CA ILE A 99 -13.42 8.66 -26.57
C ILE A 99 -12.22 8.38 -27.51
N ARG A 100 -11.15 7.81 -26.97
CA ARG A 100 -9.95 7.40 -27.71
C ARG A 100 -10.16 6.27 -28.71
N ASP A 101 -11.18 5.44 -28.54
CA ASP A 101 -11.46 4.29 -29.39
C ASP A 101 -12.49 4.60 -30.49
N LEU A 102 -12.98 5.84 -30.56
CA LEU A 102 -13.84 6.28 -31.65
C LEU A 102 -13.10 6.23 -32.99
N ARG A 103 -13.67 5.46 -33.92
CA ARG A 103 -13.16 5.20 -35.28
C ARG A 103 -14.27 5.36 -36.32
N SER A 104 -13.91 5.28 -37.59
CA SER A 104 -14.84 5.43 -38.72
C SER A 104 -16.03 4.45 -38.71
N GLU A 105 -15.86 3.25 -38.14
CA GLU A 105 -16.93 2.26 -38.02
C GLU A 105 -18.08 2.69 -37.09
N HIS A 106 -17.83 3.65 -36.19
CA HIS A 106 -18.82 4.16 -35.26
C HIS A 106 -19.65 5.30 -35.87
N ILE A 107 -19.26 5.84 -37.03
CA ILE A 107 -19.97 6.95 -37.69
C ILE A 107 -21.39 6.51 -38.05
N ALA A 108 -22.37 7.37 -37.76
CA ALA A 108 -23.80 7.12 -37.95
C ALA A 108 -24.35 5.93 -37.13
N LYS A 109 -23.62 5.46 -36.11
CA LYS A 109 -24.08 4.47 -35.13
C LYS A 109 -24.47 5.15 -33.83
N PHE A 110 -25.35 4.48 -33.09
CA PHE A 110 -25.74 4.92 -31.75
C PHE A 110 -24.78 4.34 -30.71
N VAL A 111 -24.14 5.22 -29.95
CA VAL A 111 -23.11 4.84 -28.97
C VAL A 111 -23.33 5.59 -27.66
N ALA A 112 -22.71 5.07 -26.60
CA ALA A 112 -22.62 5.70 -25.30
C ALA A 112 -21.18 6.16 -25.06
N ILE A 113 -21.00 7.41 -24.65
CA ILE A 113 -19.70 7.97 -24.26
C ILE A 113 -19.76 8.39 -22.80
N GLU A 114 -18.85 7.83 -22.01
CA GLU A 114 -18.71 8.11 -20.58
C GLU A 114 -17.53 9.05 -20.31
N GLY A 115 -17.73 10.07 -19.48
CA GLY A 115 -16.64 10.97 -19.09
C GLY A 115 -17.07 12.11 -18.16
N ILE A 116 -16.18 13.10 -18.01
CA ILE A 116 -16.38 14.30 -17.20
C ILE A 116 -16.69 15.48 -18.12
N VAL A 117 -17.72 16.26 -17.78
CA VAL A 117 -18.03 17.52 -18.46
C VAL A 117 -16.95 18.56 -18.14
N ARG A 118 -16.13 18.93 -19.14
CA ARG A 118 -15.04 19.91 -18.98
C ARG A 118 -15.50 21.33 -19.23
N LYS A 119 -16.36 21.51 -20.23
CA LYS A 119 -16.84 22.83 -20.66
C LYS A 119 -18.29 22.72 -21.10
N VAL A 120 -19.06 23.72 -20.74
CA VAL A 120 -20.45 23.91 -21.15
C VAL A 120 -20.54 25.29 -21.80
N THR A 121 -21.11 25.39 -23.01
CA THR A 121 -21.39 26.71 -23.63
C THR A 121 -22.69 27.28 -23.10
N GLU A 122 -22.91 28.57 -23.32
CA GLU A 122 -24.23 29.18 -23.18
C GLU A 122 -25.24 28.46 -24.09
N VAL A 123 -26.50 28.41 -23.64
CA VAL A 123 -27.63 27.92 -24.44
C VAL A 123 -27.95 28.96 -25.51
N ARG A 124 -28.09 28.51 -26.77
CA ARG A 124 -28.38 29.38 -27.92
C ARG A 124 -29.48 28.77 -28.78
N PRO A 125 -30.37 29.59 -29.37
CA PRO A 125 -31.40 29.09 -30.27
C PRO A 125 -30.78 28.57 -31.58
N LYS A 126 -31.20 27.38 -32.00
CA LYS A 126 -30.90 26.75 -33.28
C LYS A 126 -32.18 26.64 -34.10
N VAL A 127 -32.17 27.18 -35.32
CA VAL A 127 -33.31 27.09 -36.23
C VAL A 127 -33.40 25.66 -36.77
N VAL A 128 -34.52 24.99 -36.55
CA VAL A 128 -34.82 23.65 -37.09
C VAL A 128 -35.71 23.72 -38.32
N ARG A 129 -36.57 24.74 -38.41
CA ARG A 129 -37.40 25.00 -39.58
C ARG A 129 -37.35 26.48 -39.92
N ALA A 130 -36.67 26.79 -41.01
CA ALA A 130 -36.45 28.17 -41.44
C ALA A 130 -37.56 28.63 -42.38
N ALA A 131 -38.11 29.81 -42.09
CA ALA A 131 -39.04 30.52 -42.96
C ALA A 131 -38.26 31.42 -43.94
N PHE A 132 -38.55 31.29 -45.23
CA PHE A 132 -37.93 32.08 -46.28
C PHE A 132 -39.01 32.75 -47.14
N ALA A 133 -38.98 34.08 -47.23
CA ALA A 133 -39.82 34.83 -48.16
C ALA A 133 -39.15 34.93 -49.54
N CYS A 134 -39.87 34.53 -50.60
CA CYS A 134 -39.39 34.73 -51.95
C CYS A 134 -39.35 36.22 -52.31
N SER A 135 -38.17 36.73 -52.71
CA SER A 135 -38.01 38.15 -53.05
C SER A 135 -38.81 38.60 -54.28
N SER A 136 -39.27 37.65 -55.11
CA SER A 136 -40.02 37.95 -56.35
C SER A 136 -41.53 37.98 -56.17
N CYS A 137 -42.09 37.19 -55.25
CA CYS A 137 -43.56 37.07 -55.09
C CYS A 137 -44.04 37.11 -53.64
N GLY A 138 -43.15 37.31 -52.66
CA GLY A 138 -43.50 37.40 -51.24
C GLY A 138 -43.94 36.10 -50.57
N LYS A 139 -44.09 34.99 -51.30
CA LYS A 139 -44.55 33.72 -50.73
C LYS A 139 -43.53 33.15 -49.75
N VAL A 140 -43.97 32.84 -48.54
CA VAL A 140 -43.16 32.20 -47.49
C VAL A 140 -43.08 30.71 -47.76
N VAL A 141 -41.87 30.17 -47.67
CA VAL A 141 -41.55 28.76 -47.81
C VAL A 141 -40.81 28.33 -46.56
N TYR A 142 -41.32 27.29 -45.90
CA TYR A 142 -40.67 26.69 -44.74
C TYR A 142 -39.81 25.52 -45.19
N VAL A 143 -38.56 25.46 -44.72
CA VAL A 143 -37.59 24.41 -45.05
C VAL A 143 -36.92 23.91 -43.79
N ASP A 144 -36.94 22.60 -43.57
CA ASP A 144 -36.25 21.96 -42.45
C ASP A 144 -34.73 22.08 -42.61
N GLN A 145 -34.04 22.30 -41.48
CA GLN A 145 -32.63 22.66 -41.43
C GLN A 145 -31.84 21.62 -40.64
N ASP A 146 -31.13 20.75 -41.35
CA ASP A 146 -30.29 19.71 -40.73
C ASP A 146 -28.79 20.10 -40.66
N ASP A 147 -28.42 21.20 -41.33
CA ASP A 147 -27.02 21.62 -41.45
C ASP A 147 -26.68 22.81 -40.56
N SER A 148 -25.39 22.99 -40.33
CA SER A 148 -24.82 24.10 -39.55
C SER A 148 -25.01 25.46 -40.25
N GLN A 149 -25.33 25.46 -41.54
CA GLN A 149 -25.59 26.64 -42.35
C GLN A 149 -27.05 26.63 -42.81
N LEU A 150 -27.69 27.80 -42.77
CA LEU A 150 -29.04 27.99 -43.29
C LEU A 150 -29.07 27.71 -44.80
N LYS A 151 -29.91 26.76 -45.20
CA LYS A 151 -30.14 26.37 -46.59
C LYS A 151 -31.50 26.92 -47.04
N PRO A 152 -31.52 27.95 -47.90
CA PRO A 152 -32.76 28.39 -48.52
C PRO A 152 -33.26 27.35 -49.53
N PRO A 153 -34.56 27.37 -49.88
CA PRO A 153 -35.10 26.54 -50.95
C PRO A 153 -34.41 26.86 -52.29
N PHE A 154 -34.26 25.84 -53.14
CA PHE A 154 -33.58 26.00 -54.44
C PHE A 154 -34.35 26.93 -55.39
N GLU A 155 -35.68 26.85 -55.37
CA GLU A 155 -36.57 27.69 -56.16
C GLU A 155 -37.95 27.83 -55.51
N CYS A 156 -38.64 28.92 -55.83
CA CYS A 156 -39.97 29.18 -55.32
C CYS A 156 -40.99 28.40 -56.13
N ARG A 157 -41.77 27.53 -55.49
CA ARG A 157 -42.81 26.73 -56.16
C ARG A 157 -43.91 27.56 -56.85
N ALA A 158 -44.07 28.84 -56.48
CA ALA A 158 -45.10 29.71 -57.04
C ALA A 158 -44.63 30.52 -58.27
N CYS A 159 -43.41 31.06 -58.25
CA CYS A 159 -42.93 31.99 -59.28
C CYS A 159 -41.57 31.61 -59.89
N LYS A 160 -40.98 30.47 -59.48
CA LYS A 160 -39.65 29.99 -59.87
C LYS A 160 -38.49 30.95 -59.58
N GLY A 161 -38.70 31.94 -58.70
CA GLY A 161 -37.65 32.82 -58.19
C GLY A 161 -36.62 32.08 -57.34
N LYS A 162 -35.35 32.51 -57.40
CA LYS A 162 -34.20 31.88 -56.71
C LYS A 162 -33.64 32.69 -55.55
N ARG A 163 -34.18 33.89 -55.29
CA ARG A 163 -33.75 34.77 -54.20
C ARG A 163 -34.76 34.70 -53.07
N PHE A 164 -34.23 34.50 -51.86
CA PHE A 164 -35.00 34.32 -50.64
C PHE A 164 -34.43 35.18 -49.52
N VAL A 165 -35.33 35.73 -48.70
CA VAL A 165 -35.00 36.46 -47.47
C VAL A 165 -35.37 35.57 -46.30
N PHE A 166 -34.43 35.35 -45.39
CA PHE A 166 -34.69 34.61 -44.16
C PHE A 166 -35.56 35.44 -43.22
N LEU A 167 -36.62 34.82 -42.67
CA LEU A 167 -37.53 35.41 -41.70
C LEU A 167 -37.32 34.73 -40.34
N PRO A 168 -36.50 35.31 -39.44
CA PRO A 168 -36.23 34.71 -38.14
C PRO A 168 -37.48 34.54 -37.28
N GLU A 169 -38.37 35.53 -37.30
CA GLU A 169 -39.57 35.60 -36.45
C GLU A 169 -40.62 34.53 -36.78
N GLU A 170 -40.65 34.07 -38.04
CA GLU A 170 -41.55 32.99 -38.49
C GLU A 170 -40.87 31.60 -38.45
N SER A 171 -39.61 31.54 -38.05
CA SER A 171 -38.84 30.29 -38.01
C SER A 171 -39.02 29.57 -36.68
N ILE A 172 -39.03 28.24 -36.70
CA ILE A 172 -39.07 27.42 -35.49
C ILE A 172 -37.63 27.16 -35.04
N SER A 173 -37.32 27.55 -33.81
CA SER A 173 -36.03 27.30 -33.16
C SER A 173 -36.18 26.44 -31.92
N ILE A 174 -35.15 25.64 -31.65
CA ILE A 174 -34.99 24.89 -30.40
C ILE A 174 -33.72 25.34 -29.69
N ASP A 175 -33.68 25.18 -28.38
CA ASP A 175 -32.47 25.44 -27.62
C ASP A 175 -31.39 24.43 -27.98
N SER A 176 -30.16 24.92 -28.17
CA SER A 176 -28.99 24.11 -28.47
C SER A 176 -27.80 24.53 -27.61
N GLN A 177 -27.05 23.56 -27.12
CA GLN A 177 -25.90 23.76 -26.26
C GLN A 177 -24.80 22.80 -26.65
N ARG A 178 -23.54 23.26 -26.63
CA ARG A 178 -22.39 22.39 -26.84
C ARG A 178 -21.70 22.14 -25.51
N ILE A 179 -21.43 20.88 -25.22
CA ILE A 179 -20.60 20.46 -24.10
C ILE A 179 -19.35 19.77 -24.60
N LYS A 180 -18.29 19.80 -23.80
CA LYS A 180 -17.05 19.09 -24.05
C LYS A 180 -16.84 18.05 -22.97
N ILE A 181 -16.84 16.78 -23.36
CA ILE A 181 -16.63 15.65 -22.45
C ILE A 181 -15.17 15.21 -22.54
N GLN A 182 -14.59 14.87 -21.40
CA GLN A 182 -13.22 14.40 -21.26
C GLN A 182 -13.18 13.02 -20.60
N GLU A 183 -12.26 12.15 -21.04
CA GLU A 183 -11.99 10.86 -20.39
C GLU A 183 -11.55 11.02 -18.93
N TYR A 184 -11.89 10.03 -18.10
CA TYR A 184 -11.43 9.98 -16.71
C TYR A 184 -9.90 9.85 -16.63
N PRO A 185 -9.20 10.79 -15.96
CA PRO A 185 -7.75 10.71 -15.82
C PRO A 185 -7.27 9.44 -15.09
N GLU A 186 -8.09 8.92 -14.17
CA GLU A 186 -7.84 7.71 -13.38
C GLU A 186 -7.84 6.41 -14.21
N ASN A 187 -8.50 6.39 -15.37
CA ASN A 187 -8.53 5.24 -16.28
C ASN A 187 -7.36 5.22 -17.27
N LEU A 188 -6.47 6.21 -17.22
CA LEU A 188 -5.35 6.36 -18.14
C LEU A 188 -4.06 5.74 -17.58
N ARG A 189 -3.23 5.23 -18.48
CA ARG A 189 -1.87 4.80 -18.14
C ARG A 189 -0.98 6.01 -17.87
N GLY A 190 -0.01 5.86 -16.97
CA GLY A 190 0.88 6.95 -16.57
C GLY A 190 1.56 7.62 -17.77
N GLY A 191 1.29 8.91 -17.97
CA GLY A 191 1.84 9.74 -19.05
C GLY A 191 0.92 9.98 -20.24
N GLU A 192 -0.23 9.31 -20.32
CA GLU A 192 -1.21 9.56 -21.39
C GLU A 192 -2.07 10.80 -21.11
N GLN A 193 -2.32 11.61 -22.14
CA GLN A 193 -3.22 12.75 -22.05
C GLN A 193 -4.68 12.30 -22.29
N PRO A 194 -5.65 12.74 -21.47
CA PRO A 194 -7.06 12.45 -21.66
C PRO A 194 -7.59 13.08 -22.95
N GLN A 195 -8.29 12.29 -23.76
CA GLN A 195 -8.94 12.79 -24.97
C GLN A 195 -10.29 13.43 -24.67
N GLN A 196 -10.77 14.23 -25.62
CA GLN A 196 -11.98 15.04 -25.47
C GLN A 196 -12.82 14.96 -26.73
N ILE A 197 -14.14 15.01 -26.54
CA ILE A 197 -15.12 15.07 -27.63
C ILE A 197 -16.13 16.17 -27.39
N ASP A 198 -16.53 16.84 -28.47
CA ASP A 198 -17.64 17.79 -28.45
C ASP A 198 -18.96 17.04 -28.60
N VAL A 199 -19.93 17.38 -27.76
CA VAL A 199 -21.28 16.83 -27.80
C VAL A 199 -22.29 17.95 -27.94
N MET A 200 -23.20 17.81 -28.89
CA MET A 200 -24.30 18.74 -29.14
C MET A 200 -25.55 18.24 -28.43
N LEU A 201 -26.12 19.07 -27.56
CA LEU A 201 -27.36 18.82 -26.84
C LEU A 201 -28.44 19.77 -27.34
N GLU A 202 -29.67 19.28 -27.45
CA GLU A 202 -30.79 20.02 -28.04
C GLU A 202 -32.07 19.84 -27.23
N GLY A 203 -32.90 20.89 -27.21
CA GLY A 203 -34.16 20.96 -26.50
C GLY A 203 -33.99 20.87 -24.99
N ASP A 204 -34.75 19.95 -24.38
CA ASP A 204 -34.81 19.74 -22.93
C ASP A 204 -33.53 19.15 -22.31
N LEU A 205 -32.53 18.77 -23.11
CA LEU A 205 -31.21 18.36 -22.60
C LEU A 205 -30.31 19.55 -22.27
N THR A 206 -30.64 20.75 -22.78
CA THR A 206 -29.84 21.94 -22.53
C THR A 206 -29.99 22.42 -21.09
N GLY A 207 -28.91 22.95 -20.51
CA GLY A 207 -28.91 23.46 -19.13
C GLY A 207 -28.94 22.39 -18.03
N LYS A 208 -29.00 21.09 -18.35
CA LYS A 208 -29.06 19.99 -17.37
C LYS A 208 -27.70 19.59 -16.78
N VAL A 209 -26.59 19.99 -17.39
CA VAL A 209 -25.24 19.56 -17.00
C VAL A 209 -24.34 20.73 -16.64
N ASN A 210 -23.53 20.54 -15.61
CA ASN A 210 -22.56 21.49 -15.11
C ASN A 210 -21.11 21.02 -15.38
N PRO A 211 -20.14 21.96 -15.49
CA PRO A 211 -18.73 21.59 -15.51
C PRO A 211 -18.35 20.81 -14.25
N GLY A 212 -17.73 19.64 -14.43
CA GLY A 212 -17.36 18.72 -13.35
C GLY A 212 -18.22 17.46 -13.28
N ASP A 213 -19.44 17.50 -13.82
CA ASP A 213 -20.35 16.36 -13.76
C ASP A 213 -19.78 15.14 -14.47
N ARG A 214 -19.91 13.98 -13.84
CA ARG A 214 -19.66 12.68 -14.49
C ARG A 214 -20.93 12.27 -15.21
N VAL A 215 -20.84 12.01 -16.51
CA VAL A 215 -22.00 11.72 -17.35
C VAL A 215 -21.73 10.57 -18.31
N ILE A 216 -22.79 9.84 -18.65
CA ILE A 216 -22.88 9.01 -19.85
C ILE A 216 -23.78 9.76 -20.81
N VAL A 217 -23.28 10.06 -22.00
CA VAL A 217 -24.10 10.65 -23.07
C VAL A 217 -24.31 9.62 -24.16
N ASN A 218 -25.57 9.28 -24.42
CA ASN A 218 -25.97 8.37 -25.48
C ASN A 218 -26.34 9.20 -26.70
N GLY A 219 -25.79 8.87 -27.87
CA GLY A 219 -25.93 9.73 -29.03
C GLY A 219 -25.47 9.10 -30.33
N ILE A 220 -25.68 9.84 -31.42
CA ILE A 220 -25.25 9.44 -32.75
C ILE A 220 -23.89 10.07 -33.05
N VAL A 221 -22.93 9.25 -33.48
CA VAL A 221 -21.61 9.75 -33.88
C VAL A 221 -21.70 10.41 -35.25
N ARG A 222 -21.28 11.67 -35.35
CA ARG A 222 -21.28 12.46 -36.58
C ARG A 222 -19.89 12.91 -36.96
N ALA A 223 -19.60 12.90 -38.25
CA ALA A 223 -18.36 13.40 -38.81
C ALA A 223 -18.61 14.68 -39.61
N LYS A 224 -17.82 15.74 -39.36
CA LYS A 224 -17.86 16.98 -40.13
C LYS A 224 -16.49 17.24 -40.78
N PRO A 225 -16.42 17.56 -42.09
CA PRO A 225 -15.15 17.88 -42.73
C PRO A 225 -14.47 19.09 -42.06
N ARG A 226 -13.16 19.01 -41.80
CA ARG A 226 -12.40 20.18 -41.36
C ARG A 226 -12.35 21.21 -42.47
N ALA A 227 -12.48 22.49 -42.11
CA ALA A 227 -12.35 23.59 -43.04
C ALA A 227 -11.23 24.54 -42.60
N ILE A 228 -10.39 24.95 -43.55
CA ILE A 228 -9.47 26.09 -43.40
C ILE A 228 -9.92 27.15 -44.40
N GLY A 229 -10.52 28.23 -43.91
CA GLY A 229 -11.20 29.21 -44.76
C GLY A 229 -12.36 28.57 -45.54
N SER A 230 -12.36 28.71 -46.86
CA SER A 230 -13.38 28.14 -47.76
C SER A 230 -13.07 26.71 -48.25
N ARG A 231 -11.88 26.15 -47.94
CA ARG A 231 -11.47 24.83 -48.44
C ARG A 231 -11.79 23.73 -47.42
N LYS A 232 -12.60 22.75 -47.85
CA LYS A 232 -12.88 21.51 -47.09
C LYS A 232 -11.71 20.54 -47.23
N LEU A 233 -11.23 20.00 -46.10
CA LEU A 233 -10.17 18.99 -46.02
C LEU A 233 -10.76 17.58 -46.03
N ALA A 234 -9.94 16.59 -46.42
CA ALA A 234 -10.31 15.18 -46.37
C ALA A 234 -10.42 14.64 -44.94
N HIS A 235 -9.69 15.24 -43.98
CA HIS A 235 -9.81 14.89 -42.57
C HIS A 235 -11.12 15.43 -41.99
N MET A 236 -11.83 14.57 -41.26
CA MET A 236 -13.09 14.89 -40.60
C MET A 236 -12.91 14.93 -39.08
N ASP A 237 -13.64 15.83 -38.42
CA ASP A 237 -13.80 15.84 -36.97
C ASP A 237 -15.02 15.05 -36.56
N ILE A 238 -14.84 14.20 -35.55
CA ILE A 238 -15.91 13.41 -34.95
C ILE A 238 -16.50 14.19 -33.76
N HIS A 239 -17.83 14.25 -33.70
CA HIS A 239 -18.59 14.79 -32.58
C HIS A 239 -19.82 13.91 -32.32
N LEU A 240 -20.44 14.07 -31.16
CA LEU A 240 -21.64 13.33 -30.80
C LEU A 240 -22.87 14.25 -30.84
N GLU A 241 -23.96 13.79 -31.43
CA GLU A 241 -25.29 14.39 -31.26
C GLU A 241 -26.01 13.62 -30.14
N GLY A 242 -26.20 14.28 -28.99
CA GLY A 242 -26.74 13.65 -27.78
C GLY A 242 -28.25 13.40 -27.90
N ASN A 243 -28.64 12.13 -27.78
CA ASN A 243 -30.02 11.74 -27.61
C ASN A 243 -30.43 11.70 -26.14
N SER A 244 -29.58 11.27 -25.20
CA SER A 244 -29.89 11.27 -23.77
C SER A 244 -28.65 11.45 -22.92
N ILE A 245 -28.82 11.89 -21.67
CA ILE A 245 -27.74 12.09 -20.70
C ILE A 245 -28.12 11.37 -19.42
N GLU A 246 -27.20 10.56 -18.91
CA GLU A 246 -27.27 9.92 -17.60
C GLU A 246 -26.19 10.55 -16.72
N ILE A 247 -26.58 11.29 -15.69
CA ILE A 247 -25.64 11.95 -14.78
C ILE A 247 -25.26 10.91 -13.70
N LEU A 248 -24.00 10.47 -13.71
CA LEU A 248 -23.45 9.45 -12.81
C LEU A 248 -23.10 10.02 -11.42
N GLN A 249 -23.22 11.33 -11.25
CA GLN A 249 -23.02 12.03 -9.99
C GLN A 249 -24.20 12.97 -9.72
N GLN A 250 -25.19 12.48 -8.99
CA GLN A 250 -25.73 13.28 -7.90
C GLN A 250 -24.79 13.06 -6.71
N GLU A 251 -24.38 14.14 -6.05
CA GLU A 251 -23.95 14.06 -4.66
C GLU A 251 -25.00 13.23 -3.89
N TYR A 252 -24.55 12.37 -2.97
CA TYR A 252 -25.37 11.48 -2.14
C TYR A 252 -26.78 12.03 -1.81
N GLU A 253 -27.80 11.59 -2.55
CA GLU A 253 -29.25 11.67 -2.26
C GLU A 253 -29.94 10.94 -3.45
N GLU A 254 -30.64 9.82 -3.35
CA GLU A 254 -31.22 9.04 -2.26
C GLU A 254 -30.94 7.55 -2.53
N PHE A 255 -30.34 6.84 -1.59
CA PHE A 255 -30.47 5.37 -1.59
C PHE A 255 -31.93 5.08 -1.23
N GLU A 256 -32.73 4.50 -2.13
CA GLU A 256 -34.02 3.95 -1.76
C GLU A 256 -33.78 2.78 -0.79
N ILE A 257 -33.98 3.04 0.51
CA ILE A 257 -33.85 2.01 1.54
C ILE A 257 -35.00 1.02 1.33
N THR A 258 -34.67 -0.20 0.90
CA THR A 258 -35.67 -1.27 0.77
C THR A 258 -36.24 -1.63 2.15
N GLU A 259 -37.45 -2.20 2.20
CA GLU A 259 -38.04 -2.67 3.46
C GLU A 259 -37.16 -3.73 4.17
N GLU A 260 -36.38 -4.50 3.41
CA GLU A 260 -35.40 -5.46 3.94
C GLU A 260 -34.22 -4.75 4.60
N ASP A 261 -33.68 -3.71 3.96
CA ASP A 261 -32.60 -2.91 4.52
C ASP A 261 -33.06 -2.14 5.75
N ARG A 262 -34.30 -1.63 5.75
CA ARG A 262 -34.93 -0.99 6.91
C ARG A 262 -34.98 -1.93 8.11
N LYS A 263 -35.42 -3.19 7.92
CA LYS A 263 -35.41 -4.20 8.97
C LYS A 263 -34.01 -4.47 9.50
N ARG A 264 -33.02 -4.65 8.61
CA ARG A 264 -31.62 -4.87 9.01
C ARG A 264 -31.05 -3.69 9.80
N ILE A 265 -31.36 -2.46 9.41
CA ILE A 265 -30.92 -1.25 10.11
C ILE A 265 -31.52 -1.20 11.52
N ILE A 266 -32.81 -1.50 11.66
CA ILE A 266 -33.49 -1.53 12.97
C ILE A 266 -32.89 -2.65 13.85
N GLU A 267 -32.76 -3.87 13.33
CA GLU A 267 -32.14 -5.00 14.04
C GLU A 267 -30.70 -4.66 14.48
N LEU A 268 -29.93 -3.98 13.62
CA LEU A 268 -28.57 -3.56 13.93
C LEU A 268 -28.53 -2.45 15.01
N SER A 269 -29.53 -1.57 15.03
CA SER A 269 -29.65 -0.50 16.03
C SER A 269 -29.98 -1.00 17.43
N GLU A 270 -30.60 -2.18 17.53
CA GLU A 270 -30.92 -2.84 18.80
C GLU A 270 -29.74 -3.64 19.38
N ASP A 271 -28.65 -3.81 18.62
CA ASP A 271 -27.46 -4.52 19.07
C ASP A 271 -26.72 -3.72 20.18
N PRO A 272 -26.57 -4.26 21.41
CA PRO A 272 -25.86 -3.57 22.49
C PRO A 272 -24.37 -3.31 22.21
N ASP A 273 -23.76 -3.99 21.24
CA ASP A 273 -22.36 -3.81 20.84
C ASP A 273 -22.19 -2.97 19.56
N ILE A 274 -23.24 -2.29 19.10
CA ILE A 274 -23.25 -1.54 17.84
C ILE A 274 -22.11 -0.52 17.71
N TYR A 275 -21.79 0.18 18.81
CA TYR A 275 -20.70 1.14 18.85
C TYR A 275 -19.36 0.52 18.49
N ASN A 276 -19.02 -0.64 19.08
CA ASN A 276 -17.76 -1.31 18.83
C ASN A 276 -17.72 -1.90 17.41
N ARG A 277 -18.86 -2.39 16.90
CA ARG A 277 -18.97 -2.89 15.52
C ARG A 277 -18.71 -1.78 14.50
N ILE A 278 -19.27 -0.60 14.71
CA ILE A 278 -19.01 0.58 13.86
C ILE A 278 -17.52 0.94 13.91
N ILE A 279 -16.92 1.07 15.11
CA ILE A 279 -15.50 1.39 15.27
C ILE A 279 -14.61 0.35 14.56
N ALA A 280 -14.93 -0.94 14.69
CA ALA A 280 -14.19 -2.03 14.06
C ALA A 280 -14.30 -2.02 12.53
N SER A 281 -15.42 -1.54 11.98
CA SER A 281 -15.63 -1.41 10.53
C SER A 281 -14.77 -0.30 9.88
N ILE A 282 -14.38 0.73 10.65
CA ILE A 282 -13.53 1.82 10.18
C ILE A 282 -12.07 1.35 10.10
N ALA A 283 -11.50 1.36 8.89
CA ALA A 283 -10.11 0.99 8.60
C ALA A 283 -9.68 -0.35 9.27
N PRO A 284 -10.27 -1.50 8.89
CA PRO A 284 -10.12 -2.78 9.59
C PRO A 284 -8.69 -3.35 9.54
N SER A 285 -7.86 -2.88 8.61
CA SER A 285 -6.45 -3.25 8.50
C SER A 285 -5.55 -2.58 9.56
N ILE A 286 -6.03 -1.50 10.18
CA ILE A 286 -5.30 -0.75 11.22
C ILE A 286 -5.76 -1.24 12.59
N TYR A 287 -4.83 -1.81 13.34
CA TYR A 287 -5.09 -2.30 14.68
C TYR A 287 -4.95 -1.18 15.74
N GLY A 288 -5.90 -1.09 16.67
CA GLY A 288 -5.94 -0.07 17.72
C GLY A 288 -6.58 1.25 17.25
N HIS A 289 -6.24 2.36 17.94
CA HIS A 289 -6.76 3.70 17.67
C HIS A 289 -8.29 3.81 17.73
N GLU A 290 -8.92 3.10 18.67
CA GLU A 290 -10.38 3.06 18.83
C GLU A 290 -10.98 4.47 18.96
N ASP A 291 -10.35 5.36 19.75
CA ASP A 291 -10.80 6.74 19.92
C ASP A 291 -10.75 7.56 18.61
N VAL A 292 -9.72 7.33 17.77
CA VAL A 292 -9.56 8.03 16.48
C VAL A 292 -10.59 7.52 15.49
N LYS A 293 -10.80 6.20 15.45
CA LYS A 293 -11.82 5.56 14.61
C LYS A 293 -13.22 5.99 15.03
N LEU A 294 -13.47 6.11 16.33
CA LEU A 294 -14.71 6.67 16.87
C LEU A 294 -14.90 8.13 16.46
N ALA A 295 -13.87 8.97 16.55
CA ALA A 295 -13.95 10.37 16.10
C ALA A 295 -14.30 10.48 14.60
N ILE A 296 -13.74 9.60 13.76
CA ILE A 296 -14.10 9.51 12.34
C ILE A 296 -15.55 9.05 12.17
N ALA A 297 -15.97 8.01 12.90
CA ALA A 297 -17.35 7.52 12.85
C ALA A 297 -18.36 8.61 13.24
N LEU A 298 -18.08 9.38 14.30
CA LEU A 298 -18.92 10.51 14.73
C LEU A 298 -18.97 11.63 13.68
N GLN A 299 -17.86 11.87 12.98
CA GLN A 299 -17.85 12.83 11.86
C GLN A 299 -18.69 12.36 10.68
N LEU A 300 -18.71 11.05 10.39
CA LEU A 300 -19.52 10.46 9.32
C LEU A 300 -21.02 10.50 9.62
N PHE A 301 -21.43 10.28 10.87
CA PHE A 301 -22.83 10.44 11.27
C PHE A 301 -23.27 11.91 11.34
N GLY A 302 -22.32 12.84 11.50
CA GLY A 302 -22.60 14.26 11.62
C GLY A 302 -23.30 14.62 12.95
N GLY A 303 -23.40 15.92 13.23
CA GLY A 303 -24.20 16.45 14.32
C GLY A 303 -25.54 16.98 13.81
N VAL A 304 -26.51 17.13 14.73
CA VAL A 304 -27.83 17.68 14.40
C VAL A 304 -27.77 19.21 14.44
N PRO A 305 -28.04 19.91 13.31
CA PRO A 305 -28.13 21.38 13.32
C PRO A 305 -29.35 21.83 14.13
N LYS A 306 -29.22 22.94 14.86
CA LYS A 306 -30.31 23.48 15.70
C LYS A 306 -30.60 24.93 15.34
N LYS A 307 -31.87 25.22 15.06
CA LYS A 307 -32.40 26.58 14.94
C LYS A 307 -32.78 27.09 16.32
N LEU A 308 -32.24 28.25 16.71
CA LEU A 308 -32.61 28.93 17.93
C LEU A 308 -33.82 29.85 17.69
N PRO A 309 -34.60 30.19 18.74
CA PRO A 309 -35.77 31.06 18.62
C PRO A 309 -35.48 32.47 18.10
N ASP A 310 -34.21 32.91 18.15
CA ASP A 310 -33.74 34.22 17.66
C ASP A 310 -33.38 34.21 16.16
N GLY A 311 -33.58 33.08 15.47
CA GLY A 311 -33.28 32.92 14.05
C GLY A 311 -31.82 32.54 13.75
N THR A 312 -30.97 32.39 14.77
CA THR A 312 -29.60 31.91 14.59
C THR A 312 -29.55 30.37 14.48
N GLU A 313 -28.56 29.85 13.75
CA GLU A 313 -28.36 28.41 13.57
C GLU A 313 -27.06 27.95 14.22
N ILE A 314 -27.15 26.91 15.04
CA ILE A 314 -26.01 26.14 15.52
C ILE A 314 -25.74 25.04 14.51
N ARG A 315 -24.57 25.10 13.87
CA ARG A 315 -24.14 24.09 12.90
C ARG A 315 -24.03 22.70 13.55
N GLY A 316 -24.44 21.68 12.81
CA GLY A 316 -24.24 20.27 13.17
C GLY A 316 -22.90 19.70 12.71
N ASP A 317 -22.23 20.38 11.76
CA ASP A 317 -21.04 19.85 11.11
C ASP A 317 -19.81 19.87 12.02
N ILE A 318 -19.20 18.69 12.16
CA ILE A 318 -18.00 18.49 12.96
C ILE A 318 -16.80 18.50 12.01
N HIS A 319 -15.86 19.41 12.25
CA HIS A 319 -14.55 19.38 11.59
C HIS A 319 -13.54 18.70 12.51
N VAL A 320 -13.06 17.54 12.09
CA VAL A 320 -11.99 16.82 12.78
C VAL A 320 -10.69 17.00 11.99
N LEU A 321 -9.63 17.44 12.66
CA LEU A 321 -8.28 17.46 12.12
C LEU A 321 -7.44 16.41 12.86
N LEU A 322 -7.02 15.37 12.14
CA LEU A 322 -6.10 14.38 12.67
C LEU A 322 -4.66 14.83 12.41
N VAL A 323 -4.06 15.50 13.39
CA VAL A 323 -2.63 15.86 13.35
C VAL A 323 -1.82 14.78 14.05
N GLY A 324 -0.90 14.16 13.33
CA GLY A 324 0.05 13.20 13.88
C GLY A 324 1.34 13.19 13.08
N ASP A 325 2.41 12.68 13.68
CA ASP A 325 3.64 12.39 12.96
C ASP A 325 3.33 11.42 11.79
N PRO A 326 3.87 11.64 10.56
CA PRO A 326 3.69 10.70 9.47
C PRO A 326 4.25 9.33 9.84
N GLY A 327 3.35 8.34 9.98
CA GLY A 327 3.69 6.99 10.40
C GLY A 327 3.82 6.88 11.92
N VAL A 328 3.00 6.01 12.51
CA VAL A 328 3.08 5.54 13.92
C VAL A 328 4.35 4.69 14.10
N ALA A 329 5.51 5.26 13.82
CA ALA A 329 6.76 4.58 13.56
C ALA A 329 7.49 4.24 14.87
N LYS A 330 8.24 3.14 14.81
CA LYS A 330 9.11 2.67 15.89
C LYS A 330 10.35 3.58 15.99
N CYS A 331 10.34 4.56 16.88
CA CYS A 331 11.51 5.42 17.13
C CYS A 331 12.40 4.84 18.23
N VAL A 332 13.64 4.49 17.91
CA VAL A 332 14.62 3.91 18.84
C VAL A 332 15.91 4.73 18.85
N ASP A 333 16.73 4.59 19.89
CA ASP A 333 18.07 5.19 19.99
C ASP A 333 18.98 4.76 18.83
N TYR A 334 19.86 5.66 18.38
CA TYR A 334 20.81 5.46 17.27
C TYR A 334 21.62 4.16 17.38
N ASN A 335 22.04 3.79 18.59
CA ASN A 335 22.88 2.62 18.84
C ASN A 335 22.10 1.32 18.99
N THR A 336 20.78 1.36 18.83
CA THR A 336 19.93 0.16 18.91
C THR A 336 20.30 -0.80 17.79
N LYS A 337 20.54 -2.06 18.16
CA LYS A 337 20.83 -3.12 17.20
C LYS A 337 19.53 -3.69 16.62
N VAL A 338 19.46 -3.77 15.29
CA VAL A 338 18.35 -4.35 14.54
C VAL A 338 18.83 -5.55 13.75
N LEU A 339 18.00 -6.59 13.71
CA LEU A 339 18.25 -7.80 12.94
C LEU A 339 17.59 -7.66 11.57
N LEU A 340 18.37 -7.81 10.50
CA LEU A 340 17.86 -7.85 9.14
C LEU A 340 17.49 -9.27 8.72
N SER A 341 16.77 -9.39 7.61
CA SER A 341 16.32 -10.67 7.04
C SER A 341 17.46 -11.60 6.62
N ASP A 342 18.64 -11.05 6.28
CA ASP A 342 19.86 -11.81 5.96
C ASP A 342 20.59 -12.35 7.21
N GLY A 343 20.06 -12.04 8.39
CA GLY A 343 20.65 -12.39 9.68
C GLY A 343 21.64 -11.37 10.22
N SER A 344 22.03 -10.33 9.49
CA SER A 344 22.95 -9.32 10.00
C SER A 344 22.36 -8.54 11.18
N LEU A 345 23.22 -8.24 12.17
CA LEU A 345 22.85 -7.48 13.36
C LEU A 345 23.56 -6.12 13.35
N VAL A 346 22.86 -5.10 12.83
CA VAL A 346 23.43 -3.77 12.56
C VAL A 346 22.89 -2.71 13.52
N LYS A 347 23.65 -1.63 13.74
CA LYS A 347 23.10 -0.46 14.42
C LYS A 347 22.12 0.25 13.49
N ILE A 348 20.94 0.58 14.02
CA ILE A 348 19.90 1.24 13.23
C ILE A 348 20.37 2.60 12.71
N GLY A 349 21.17 3.34 13.48
CA GLY A 349 21.69 4.62 13.06
C GLY A 349 22.60 4.55 11.83
N ASP A 350 23.45 3.52 11.77
CA ASP A 350 24.35 3.30 10.64
C ASP A 350 23.56 2.83 9.40
N LEU A 351 22.56 1.98 9.61
CA LEU A 351 21.63 1.54 8.56
C LEU A 351 20.88 2.73 7.95
N VAL A 352 20.26 3.57 8.79
CA VAL A 352 19.51 4.75 8.34
C VAL A 352 20.43 5.73 7.63
N ASN A 353 21.63 5.99 8.14
CA ASN A 353 22.59 6.88 7.48
C ASN A 353 23.03 6.35 6.11
N SER A 354 23.15 5.03 5.93
CA SER A 354 23.46 4.42 4.63
C SER A 354 22.33 4.66 3.62
N GLU A 355 21.09 4.39 4.02
CA GLU A 355 19.91 4.60 3.16
C GLU A 355 19.69 6.07 2.81
N LEU A 356 19.92 6.99 3.76
CA LEU A 356 19.83 8.44 3.49
C LEU A 356 20.88 8.92 2.48
N LYS A 357 22.08 8.30 2.44
CA LYS A 357 23.11 8.62 1.45
C LYS A 357 22.77 8.09 0.05
N ASN A 358 22.13 6.93 -0.01
CA ASN A 358 21.81 6.26 -1.28
C ASN A 358 20.47 6.71 -1.87
N GLY A 359 19.53 7.17 -1.04
CA GLY A 359 18.17 7.55 -1.43
C GLY A 359 17.95 9.05 -1.60
N LYS A 360 16.83 9.41 -2.23
CA LYS A 360 16.36 10.81 -2.29
C LYS A 360 15.85 11.23 -0.91
N THR A 361 16.66 12.02 -0.21
CA THR A 361 16.32 12.54 1.12
C THR A 361 15.30 13.66 1.06
N ARG A 362 14.30 13.63 1.94
CA ARG A 362 13.30 14.70 2.14
C ARG A 362 13.40 15.23 3.57
N LYS A 363 13.26 16.55 3.74
CA LYS A 363 13.31 17.23 5.04
C LYS A 363 11.92 17.31 5.67
N ILE A 364 11.90 17.27 6.99
CA ILE A 364 10.73 17.50 7.85
C ILE A 364 11.17 18.42 9.00
N ASP A 365 10.22 18.93 9.77
CA ASP A 365 10.46 19.92 10.83
C ASP A 365 11.51 19.48 11.86
N ASP A 366 11.54 18.18 12.21
CA ASP A 366 12.41 17.64 13.25
C ASP A 366 13.43 16.61 12.74
N GLY A 367 13.67 16.54 11.43
CA GLY A 367 14.53 15.49 10.88
C GLY A 367 14.56 15.36 9.36
N VAL A 368 14.91 14.16 8.91
CA VAL A 368 14.93 13.76 7.50
C VAL A 368 14.45 12.32 7.35
N TYR A 369 13.91 12.01 6.17
CA TYR A 369 13.57 10.64 5.79
C TYR A 369 14.00 10.34 4.35
N ALA A 370 14.14 9.05 4.04
CA ALA A 370 14.33 8.55 2.68
C ALA A 370 13.51 7.28 2.47
N GLU A 371 13.08 7.08 1.23
CA GLU A 371 12.48 5.81 0.79
C GLU A 371 13.54 4.71 0.78
N THR A 372 13.12 3.49 1.11
CA THR A 372 13.99 2.31 1.17
C THR A 372 13.20 1.06 0.76
N ASN A 373 13.90 -0.05 0.56
CA ASN A 373 13.31 -1.35 0.21
C ASN A 373 14.01 -2.49 0.98
N LEU A 374 14.31 -2.24 2.26
CA LEU A 374 15.03 -3.18 3.12
C LEU A 374 14.12 -4.30 3.60
N ASP A 375 14.56 -5.54 3.45
CA ASP A 375 13.88 -6.71 4.01
C ASP A 375 14.21 -6.84 5.51
N ILE A 376 13.20 -6.63 6.35
CA ILE A 376 13.28 -6.67 7.81
C ILE A 376 12.38 -7.76 8.39
N ILE A 377 12.64 -8.16 9.64
CA ILE A 377 11.74 -9.04 10.39
C ILE A 377 10.65 -8.19 11.07
N SER A 378 9.39 -8.48 10.75
CA SER A 378 8.21 -7.83 11.35
C SER A 378 7.29 -8.86 12.01
N LEU A 379 6.41 -8.38 12.88
CA LEU A 379 5.35 -9.18 13.50
C LEU A 379 4.11 -9.10 12.62
N ASP A 380 3.57 -10.26 12.23
CA ASP A 380 2.22 -10.35 11.68
C ASP A 380 1.22 -10.29 12.84
N SER A 381 0.39 -9.24 12.90
CA SER A 381 -0.56 -9.02 14.00
C SER A 381 -1.73 -10.00 14.00
N ARG A 382 -2.03 -10.65 12.88
CA ARG A 382 -3.11 -11.66 12.78
C ARG A 382 -2.61 -13.02 13.26
N LEU A 383 -1.42 -13.41 12.81
CA LEU A 383 -0.84 -14.72 13.13
C LEU A 383 0.00 -14.71 14.42
N LEU A 384 0.33 -13.53 14.95
CA LEU A 384 1.27 -13.30 16.06
C LEU A 384 2.62 -14.01 15.84
N LYS A 385 3.06 -14.09 14.57
CA LYS A 385 4.30 -14.74 14.14
C LYS A 385 5.21 -13.74 13.43
N SER A 386 6.51 -13.96 13.52
CA SER A 386 7.48 -13.16 12.76
C SER A 386 7.47 -13.55 11.29
N ARG A 387 7.49 -12.56 10.40
CA ARG A 387 7.64 -12.73 8.95
C ARG A 387 8.64 -11.72 8.40
N VAL A 388 9.20 -12.02 7.22
CA VAL A 388 9.95 -11.01 6.46
C VAL A 388 8.94 -9.98 5.92
N SER A 389 9.29 -8.71 5.98
CA SER A 389 8.50 -7.60 5.46
C SER A 389 9.43 -6.50 4.96
N LYS A 390 8.95 -5.71 4.01
CA LYS A 390 9.71 -4.60 3.45
C LYS A 390 9.50 -3.34 4.29
N ALA A 391 10.59 -2.70 4.67
CA ALA A 391 10.58 -1.34 5.15
C ALA A 391 10.57 -0.41 3.93
N ASN A 392 9.62 0.54 3.92
CA ASN A 392 9.45 1.46 2.79
C ASN A 392 10.12 2.82 3.03
N ILE A 393 10.31 3.21 4.30
CA ILE A 393 10.85 4.52 4.68
C ILE A 393 11.74 4.35 5.92
N VAL A 394 12.89 5.03 5.90
CA VAL A 394 13.75 5.23 7.06
C VAL A 394 13.68 6.67 7.54
N TRP A 395 13.72 6.87 8.86
CA TRP A 395 13.62 8.18 9.50
C TRP A 395 14.82 8.46 10.38
N LYS A 396 15.33 9.70 10.32
CA LYS A 396 16.32 10.24 11.25
C LYS A 396 15.78 11.54 11.84
N ARG A 397 15.36 11.48 13.10
CA ARG A 397 14.73 12.59 13.84
C ARG A 397 15.65 13.10 14.95
N ARG A 398 15.44 14.35 15.37
CA ARG A 398 16.05 14.91 16.57
C ARG A 398 15.48 14.20 17.80
N ALA A 399 16.35 13.77 18.70
CA ALA A 399 15.90 13.11 19.93
C ALA A 399 15.14 14.13 20.82
N PRO A 400 14.01 13.74 21.43
CA PRO A 400 13.35 14.55 22.43
C PRO A 400 14.22 14.67 23.69
N GLU A 401 13.92 15.66 24.53
CA GLU A 401 14.64 15.90 25.79
C GLU A 401 14.58 14.68 26.73
N ILE A 402 13.44 14.00 26.76
CA ILE A 402 13.19 12.84 27.62
C ILE A 402 13.11 11.57 26.78
N MET A 403 13.95 10.59 27.13
CA MET A 403 13.98 9.25 26.53
C MET A 403 13.77 8.19 27.61
N TYR A 404 13.06 7.11 27.26
CA TYR A 404 12.73 6.02 28.19
C TYR A 404 13.68 4.84 27.98
N LYS A 405 14.13 4.23 29.08
CA LYS A 405 14.94 3.01 29.06
C LYS A 405 14.13 1.83 29.59
N ILE A 406 13.66 0.99 28.69
CA ILE A 406 12.84 -0.18 29.04
C ILE A 406 13.76 -1.38 29.27
N ARG A 407 13.65 -2.03 30.43
CA ARG A 407 14.41 -3.24 30.80
C ARG A 407 13.46 -4.38 31.13
N THR A 408 13.61 -5.50 30.42
CA THR A 408 12.84 -6.72 30.68
C THR A 408 13.49 -7.57 31.77
N LYS A 409 12.70 -8.47 32.40
CA LYS A 409 13.20 -9.48 33.35
C LYS A 409 14.30 -10.37 32.76
N THR A 410 14.26 -10.65 31.45
CA THR A 410 15.29 -11.44 30.74
C THR A 410 16.63 -10.69 30.55
N GLY A 411 16.71 -9.42 30.93
CA GLY A 411 17.92 -8.60 30.79
C GLY A 411 18.03 -7.81 29.49
N ARG A 412 17.08 -7.98 28.55
CA ARG A 412 17.00 -7.14 27.34
C ARG A 412 16.66 -5.70 27.71
N MET A 413 17.30 -4.75 27.03
CA MET A 413 17.11 -3.32 27.25
C MET A 413 17.00 -2.56 25.94
N LEU A 414 16.11 -1.58 25.89
CA LEU A 414 15.94 -0.65 24.76
C LEU A 414 15.83 0.78 25.28
N ARG A 415 16.33 1.74 24.49
CA ARG A 415 16.15 3.18 24.71
C ARG A 415 15.26 3.71 23.59
N VAL A 416 14.16 4.36 23.96
CA VAL A 416 13.08 4.72 23.04
C VAL A 416 12.48 6.09 23.36
N THR A 417 11.80 6.69 22.39
CA THR A 417 11.04 7.93 22.61
C THR A 417 9.80 7.66 23.48
N PRO A 418 9.23 8.69 24.14
CA PRO A 418 8.02 8.56 24.96
C PRO A 418 6.83 7.95 24.20
N THR A 419 6.76 8.19 22.89
CA THR A 419 5.67 7.75 22.01
C THR A 419 5.87 6.34 21.44
N HIS A 420 7.02 5.70 21.63
CA HIS A 420 7.30 4.39 21.04
C HIS A 420 6.28 3.33 21.49
N PRO A 421 5.59 2.64 20.58
CA PRO A 421 4.58 1.65 20.94
C PRO A 421 5.21 0.30 21.28
N PHE A 422 4.76 -0.29 22.40
CA PHE A 422 5.02 -1.68 22.77
C PHE A 422 3.74 -2.48 22.67
N PHE A 423 3.84 -3.71 22.17
CA PHE A 423 2.72 -4.64 22.18
C PHE A 423 2.58 -5.30 23.56
N THR A 424 1.35 -5.46 24.04
CA THR A 424 1.00 -6.10 25.30
C THR A 424 -0.31 -6.89 25.15
N ILE A 425 -0.68 -7.67 26.16
CA ILE A 425 -1.99 -8.34 26.22
C ILE A 425 -2.73 -7.76 27.43
N LYS A 426 -3.87 -7.11 27.18
CA LYS A 426 -4.78 -6.63 28.24
C LYS A 426 -6.15 -7.27 28.00
N ASN A 427 -6.73 -7.86 29.05
CA ASN A 427 -8.04 -8.52 28.99
C ASN A 427 -8.18 -9.53 27.83
N GLY A 428 -7.12 -10.32 27.58
CA GLY A 428 -7.08 -11.28 26.47
C GLY A 428 -6.90 -10.67 25.06
N LYS A 429 -6.90 -9.35 24.92
CA LYS A 429 -6.71 -8.64 23.64
C LYS A 429 -5.28 -8.14 23.47
N PHE A 430 -4.75 -8.23 22.25
CA PHE A 430 -3.37 -7.86 21.91
C PHE A 430 -3.25 -6.36 21.64
N VAL A 431 -3.00 -5.51 22.63
CA VAL A 431 -3.04 -4.04 22.47
C VAL A 431 -1.66 -3.38 22.38
N THR A 432 -1.59 -2.12 21.99
CA THR A 432 -0.37 -1.29 22.05
C THR A 432 -0.41 -0.33 23.23
N ILE A 433 0.72 -0.16 23.92
CA ILE A 433 0.93 0.84 24.98
C ILE A 433 2.18 1.68 24.65
N ARG A 434 2.13 2.99 24.87
CA ARG A 434 3.29 3.85 24.60
C ARG A 434 4.33 3.70 25.71
N ALA A 435 5.60 3.97 25.37
CA ALA A 435 6.70 3.86 26.32
C ALA A 435 6.50 4.68 27.60
N LYS A 436 5.91 5.88 27.49
CA LYS A 436 5.63 6.75 28.64
C LYS A 436 4.53 6.23 29.58
N ASP A 437 3.65 5.39 29.07
CA ASP A 437 2.48 4.87 29.79
C ASP A 437 2.76 3.47 30.40
N LEU A 438 3.96 2.92 30.17
CA LEU A 438 4.40 1.63 30.73
C LEU A 438 4.78 1.76 32.20
N ASN A 439 4.28 0.83 33.02
CA ASN A 439 4.63 0.69 34.42
C ASN A 439 5.55 -0.51 34.67
N LYS A 440 6.31 -0.45 35.77
CA LYS A 440 7.15 -1.58 36.19
C LYS A 440 6.27 -2.76 36.57
N GLY A 441 6.44 -3.88 35.87
CA GLY A 441 5.63 -5.08 36.06
C GLY A 441 4.76 -5.40 34.84
N ASP A 442 4.52 -4.41 33.98
CA ASP A 442 3.77 -4.60 32.73
C ASP A 442 4.45 -5.65 31.83
N LEU A 443 3.61 -6.48 31.22
CA LEU A 443 4.04 -7.47 30.25
C LEU A 443 4.14 -6.81 28.87
N ILE A 444 5.26 -7.02 28.18
CA ILE A 444 5.43 -6.64 26.78
C ILE A 444 5.71 -7.88 25.93
N ALA A 445 5.20 -7.88 24.70
CA ALA A 445 5.44 -8.96 23.76
C ALA A 445 6.91 -8.99 23.36
N THR A 446 7.52 -10.16 23.45
CA THR A 446 8.87 -10.42 22.95
C THR A 446 8.87 -11.71 22.14
N PRO A 447 9.67 -11.81 21.07
CA PRO A 447 9.72 -13.02 20.27
C PRO A 447 10.26 -14.17 21.11
N ARG A 448 9.64 -15.36 20.98
CA ARG A 448 10.13 -16.61 21.59
C ARG A 448 11.15 -17.32 20.71
N LYS A 449 11.14 -17.05 19.40
CA LYS A 449 12.07 -17.58 18.41
C LYS A 449 12.24 -16.58 17.27
N ILE A 450 13.45 -16.45 16.73
CA ILE A 450 13.72 -15.64 15.51
C ILE A 450 14.50 -16.50 14.51
N PRO A 451 13.82 -17.32 13.68
CA PRO A 451 14.47 -18.34 12.86
C PRO A 451 15.12 -17.76 11.60
N VAL A 452 16.04 -16.83 11.75
CA VAL A 452 16.77 -16.19 10.66
C VAL A 452 18.17 -16.78 10.57
N PHE A 453 18.46 -17.47 9.48
CA PHE A 453 19.73 -18.13 9.19
C PHE A 453 20.12 -17.82 7.75
N GLY A 454 21.41 -17.61 7.51
CA GLY A 454 21.94 -17.38 6.18
C GLY A 454 22.64 -18.62 5.64
N PHE A 455 23.79 -18.41 5.03
CA PHE A 455 24.57 -19.43 4.30
C PHE A 455 26.07 -19.28 4.61
N PRO A 456 26.92 -20.28 4.32
CA PRO A 456 28.37 -20.17 4.50
C PRO A 456 28.95 -18.95 3.79
N GLN A 457 29.67 -18.12 4.53
CA GLN A 457 30.17 -16.81 4.07
C GLN A 457 31.60 -16.92 3.55
N LEU A 458 32.00 -16.03 2.62
CA LEU A 458 33.40 -15.90 2.23
C LEU A 458 34.23 -15.35 3.39
N LEU A 459 35.40 -15.92 3.62
CA LEU A 459 36.33 -15.42 4.63
C LEU A 459 37.07 -14.17 4.11
N PRO A 460 37.17 -13.11 4.93
CA PRO A 460 37.87 -11.91 4.49
C PRO A 460 39.38 -12.15 4.45
N ASN A 461 40.00 -11.82 3.32
CA ASN A 461 41.44 -11.98 3.08
C ASN A 461 42.20 -10.64 3.09
N SER A 462 41.56 -9.57 3.54
CA SER A 462 42.07 -8.19 3.54
C SER A 462 42.82 -7.86 4.83
N PHE A 463 43.75 -8.72 5.25
CA PHE A 463 44.65 -8.45 6.39
C PHE A 463 46.10 -8.37 5.91
N GLU A 464 46.93 -7.68 6.67
CA GLU A 464 48.35 -7.54 6.36
C GLU A 464 49.04 -8.92 6.43
N LYS A 465 49.59 -9.36 5.30
CA LYS A 465 50.39 -10.58 5.19
C LYS A 465 51.84 -10.29 5.53
N SER A 466 52.54 -11.27 6.07
CA SER A 466 53.93 -11.08 6.46
C SER A 466 54.83 -10.98 5.22
N LYS A 467 55.74 -9.98 5.22
CA LYS A 467 56.76 -9.81 4.17
C LYS A 467 57.98 -10.72 4.37
N SER A 468 58.10 -11.38 5.53
CA SER A 468 59.24 -12.24 5.83
C SER A 468 59.09 -13.61 5.15
N ASN A 469 60.16 -14.08 4.50
CA ASN A 469 60.19 -15.39 3.83
C ASN A 469 60.02 -16.56 4.81
N ASN A 470 60.39 -16.38 6.08
CA ASN A 470 60.31 -17.41 7.13
C ASN A 470 59.03 -17.31 7.97
N ALA A 471 58.07 -16.48 7.57
CA ALA A 471 56.82 -16.33 8.31
C ALA A 471 55.89 -17.52 8.09
N VAL A 472 55.24 -17.95 9.17
CA VAL A 472 54.14 -18.92 9.12
C VAL A 472 52.99 -18.29 8.34
N LYS A 473 52.65 -18.88 7.18
CA LYS A 473 51.59 -18.39 6.28
C LYS A 473 50.25 -19.00 6.66
N LEU A 474 49.25 -18.16 6.90
CA LEU A 474 47.91 -18.59 7.25
C LEU A 474 47.17 -19.10 5.99
N ARG A 475 46.71 -20.36 6.04
CA ARG A 475 45.91 -21.01 4.99
C ARG A 475 44.44 -21.00 5.38
N LEU A 476 43.72 -19.95 5.00
CA LEU A 476 42.28 -19.86 5.23
C LEU A 476 41.51 -20.67 4.19
N PRO A 477 40.42 -21.36 4.57
CA PRO A 477 39.47 -21.88 3.59
C PRO A 477 38.78 -20.72 2.86
N GLU A 478 38.19 -21.02 1.69
CA GLU A 478 37.47 -20.00 0.92
C GLU A 478 36.22 -19.48 1.65
N ARG A 479 35.50 -20.41 2.30
CA ARG A 479 34.25 -20.13 3.02
C ARG A 479 34.33 -20.59 4.48
N THR A 480 33.45 -20.02 5.29
CA THR A 480 33.22 -20.45 6.66
C THR A 480 32.62 -21.86 6.70
N SER A 481 32.85 -22.57 7.82
CA SER A 481 32.32 -23.91 8.05
C SER A 481 31.99 -24.10 9.54
N PRO A 482 31.23 -25.14 9.92
CA PRO A 482 31.01 -25.48 11.32
C PRO A 482 32.33 -25.65 12.10
N GLU A 483 33.34 -26.32 11.54
CA GLU A 483 34.63 -26.52 12.20
C GLU A 483 35.38 -25.19 12.40
N PHE A 484 35.37 -24.31 11.39
CA PHE A 484 35.95 -22.97 11.51
C PHE A 484 35.32 -22.20 12.69
N TRP A 485 34.00 -22.24 12.80
CA TRP A 485 33.30 -21.52 13.85
C TRP A 485 33.46 -22.16 15.23
N ARG A 486 33.66 -23.47 15.33
CA ARG A 486 34.07 -24.12 16.59
C ARG A 486 35.44 -23.62 17.03
N PHE A 487 36.42 -23.59 16.14
CA PHE A 487 37.76 -23.06 16.43
C PHE A 487 37.74 -21.60 16.92
N ILE A 488 36.99 -20.73 16.23
CA ILE A 488 36.82 -19.32 16.64
C ILE A 488 36.07 -19.21 17.99
N ALA A 489 35.07 -20.05 18.25
CA ALA A 489 34.35 -20.06 19.52
C ALA A 489 35.25 -20.42 20.71
N LEU A 490 36.11 -21.44 20.56
CA LEU A 490 37.09 -21.84 21.58
C LEU A 490 38.06 -20.69 21.88
N PHE A 491 38.55 -20.00 20.85
CA PHE A 491 39.38 -18.80 21.05
C PHE A 491 38.63 -17.67 21.77
N ILE A 492 37.37 -17.41 21.42
CA ILE A 492 36.56 -16.38 22.08
C ILE A 492 36.27 -16.71 23.54
N ALA A 493 36.05 -17.99 23.88
CA ALA A 493 35.85 -18.41 25.26
C ALA A 493 37.14 -18.23 26.07
N GLU A 494 38.17 -19.02 25.79
CA GLU A 494 39.35 -19.15 26.66
C GLU A 494 40.67 -18.72 26.03
N GLY A 495 40.65 -18.29 24.77
CA GLY A 495 41.85 -17.81 24.09
C GLY A 495 42.24 -16.37 24.42
N TYR A 496 43.51 -16.03 24.24
CA TYR A 496 43.98 -14.64 24.26
C TYR A 496 45.12 -14.45 23.27
N ALA A 497 45.27 -13.22 22.76
CA ALA A 497 46.31 -12.87 21.81
C ALA A 497 47.22 -11.80 22.41
N GLN A 498 48.52 -11.93 22.19
CA GLN A 498 49.53 -10.96 22.61
C GLN A 498 50.36 -10.51 21.41
N LYS A 499 50.54 -9.19 21.30
CA LYS A 499 51.44 -8.56 20.33
C LYS A 499 52.62 -7.95 21.09
N SER A 500 53.83 -8.36 20.72
CA SER A 500 55.08 -7.87 21.29
C SER A 500 55.95 -7.26 20.19
N LYS A 501 57.04 -6.58 20.56
CA LYS A 501 58.02 -6.06 19.59
C LYS A 501 58.67 -7.17 18.75
N SER A 502 58.74 -8.41 19.27
CA SER A 502 59.40 -9.56 18.65
C SER A 502 58.44 -10.54 17.95
N GLY A 503 57.13 -10.30 17.98
CA GLY A 503 56.15 -11.15 17.29
C GLY A 503 54.78 -11.21 17.97
N CYS A 504 53.87 -11.98 17.36
CA CYS A 504 52.52 -12.22 17.87
C CYS A 504 52.37 -13.68 18.30
N ALA A 505 51.76 -13.89 19.47
CA ALA A 505 51.44 -15.21 20.00
C ALA A 505 49.97 -15.28 20.40
N ILE A 506 49.33 -16.38 20.04
CA ILE A 506 47.95 -16.71 20.35
C ILE A 506 47.98 -17.92 21.29
N PHE A 507 47.21 -17.83 22.36
CA PHE A 507 47.16 -18.83 23.41
C PHE A 507 45.73 -19.33 23.59
N PHE A 508 45.56 -20.62 23.82
CA PHE A 508 44.31 -21.25 24.23
C PHE A 508 44.60 -22.17 25.41
N THR A 509 43.92 -21.95 26.53
CA THR A 509 44.19 -22.68 27.79
C THR A 509 42.93 -23.37 28.26
N ASN A 510 42.92 -24.71 28.33
CA ASN A 510 41.79 -25.50 28.80
C ASN A 510 42.28 -26.73 29.60
N ASN A 511 41.40 -27.38 30.35
CA ASN A 511 41.67 -28.64 31.05
C ASN A 511 41.20 -29.88 30.27
N ASP A 512 40.30 -29.71 29.31
CA ASP A 512 39.69 -30.80 28.54
C ASP A 512 40.57 -31.17 27.32
N GLU A 513 41.01 -32.42 27.26
CA GLU A 513 41.89 -32.91 26.18
C GLU A 513 41.23 -32.90 24.81
N LYS A 514 39.90 -33.08 24.74
CA LYS A 514 39.16 -33.05 23.47
C LYS A 514 39.15 -31.64 22.89
N LEU A 515 38.89 -30.62 23.71
CA LEU A 515 38.91 -29.22 23.27
C LEU A 515 40.33 -28.75 22.90
N ILE A 516 41.35 -29.17 23.65
CA ILE A 516 42.76 -28.91 23.31
C ILE A 516 43.10 -29.54 21.95
N GLY A 517 42.77 -30.82 21.77
CA GLY A 517 43.04 -31.56 20.54
C GLY A 517 42.32 -30.96 19.34
N GLU A 518 41.06 -30.53 19.52
CA GLU A 518 40.28 -29.85 18.49
C GLU A 518 40.93 -28.53 18.06
N PHE A 519 41.29 -27.67 19.03
CA PHE A 519 41.94 -26.40 18.75
C PHE A 519 43.29 -26.58 18.06
N PHE A 520 44.10 -27.54 18.54
CA PHE A 520 45.40 -27.88 17.98
C PHE A 520 45.29 -28.36 16.53
N THR A 521 44.45 -29.36 16.28
CA THR A 521 44.26 -29.96 14.95
C THR A 521 43.76 -28.94 13.94
N TYR A 522 42.85 -28.05 14.36
CA TYR A 522 42.35 -27.01 13.44
C TYR A 522 43.41 -25.93 13.15
N ALA A 523 44.24 -25.57 14.15
CA ALA A 523 45.36 -24.68 13.93
C ALA A 523 46.37 -25.25 12.91
N GLU A 524 46.70 -26.55 12.98
CA GLU A 524 47.55 -27.22 11.97
C GLU A 524 46.93 -27.19 10.57
N LYS A 525 45.61 -27.44 10.46
CA LYS A 525 44.89 -27.35 9.18
C LYS A 525 44.97 -25.96 8.54
N LEU A 526 45.04 -24.90 9.35
CA LEU A 526 45.25 -23.53 8.88
C LEU A 526 46.70 -23.23 8.50
N GLY A 527 47.59 -24.22 8.48
CA GLY A 527 49.01 -24.06 8.17
C GLY A 527 49.80 -23.38 9.29
N LEU A 528 49.27 -23.39 10.52
CA LEU A 528 49.94 -22.84 11.69
C LEU A 528 50.78 -23.92 12.37
N ASN A 529 51.76 -23.49 13.18
CA ASN A 529 52.64 -24.38 13.94
C ASN A 529 52.27 -24.34 15.44
N PRO A 530 51.15 -24.98 15.86
CA PRO A 530 50.78 -25.02 17.27
C PRO A 530 51.77 -25.86 18.09
N SER A 531 51.94 -25.50 19.36
CA SER A 531 52.70 -26.27 20.34
C SER A 531 51.90 -26.39 21.64
N ILE A 532 52.07 -27.49 22.37
CA ILE A 532 51.40 -27.71 23.65
C ILE A 532 52.39 -27.50 24.78
N ARG A 533 52.03 -26.64 25.73
CA ARG A 533 52.79 -26.42 26.96
C ARG A 533 52.10 -27.11 28.14
N ASN A 534 52.88 -27.86 28.90
CA ASN A 534 52.43 -28.51 30.12
C ASN A 534 52.14 -27.48 31.23
N PRO A 535 51.23 -27.80 32.17
CA PRO A 535 50.87 -26.89 33.25
C PRO A 535 52.07 -26.57 34.15
N HIS A 536 52.11 -25.35 34.68
CA HIS A 536 53.05 -24.99 35.75
C HIS A 536 52.69 -25.71 37.07
N LYS A 537 53.67 -25.91 37.96
CA LYS A 537 53.50 -26.58 39.26
C LYS A 537 52.31 -25.99 40.03
N GLY A 538 51.29 -26.81 40.28
CA GLY A 538 50.04 -26.42 40.96
C GLY A 538 48.87 -26.00 40.06
N LYS A 539 49.02 -26.04 38.73
CA LYS A 539 47.92 -25.85 37.75
C LYS A 539 47.66 -27.15 37.00
N SER A 540 46.43 -27.33 36.52
CA SER A 540 46.01 -28.51 35.74
C SER A 540 45.85 -28.23 34.24
N ALA A 541 45.71 -26.97 33.84
CA ALA A 541 45.36 -26.61 32.47
C ALA A 541 46.58 -26.62 31.53
N ARG A 542 46.44 -27.25 30.37
CA ARG A 542 47.42 -27.21 29.28
C ARG A 542 47.16 -25.99 28.41
N GLU A 543 48.19 -25.52 27.73
CA GLU A 543 48.12 -24.33 26.89
C GLU A 543 48.58 -24.67 25.47
N VAL A 544 47.74 -24.39 24.48
CA VAL A 544 48.13 -24.41 23.06
C VAL A 544 48.64 -23.04 22.68
N ILE A 545 49.85 -22.98 22.14
CA ILE A 545 50.53 -21.76 21.72
C ILE A 545 50.68 -21.78 20.21
N VAL A 546 50.21 -20.72 19.56
CA VAL A 546 50.34 -20.52 18.12
C VAL A 546 51.05 -19.19 17.88
N SER A 547 52.26 -19.24 17.34
CA SER A 547 53.01 -18.04 16.95
C SER A 547 52.72 -17.71 15.48
N GLY A 548 52.18 -16.52 15.22
CA GLY A 548 51.81 -16.14 13.86
C GLY A 548 51.27 -14.72 13.74
N VAL A 549 51.98 -13.86 12.99
CA VAL A 549 51.55 -12.48 12.73
C VAL A 549 50.30 -12.46 11.86
N GLU A 550 50.24 -13.28 10.80
CA GLU A 550 49.08 -13.36 9.91
C GLU A 550 47.82 -13.83 10.65
N PHE A 551 47.95 -14.81 11.55
CA PHE A 551 46.84 -15.28 12.35
C PHE A 551 46.36 -14.22 13.34
N TYR A 552 47.27 -13.49 13.99
CA TYR A 552 46.92 -12.35 14.84
C TYR A 552 46.15 -11.27 14.05
N ASN A 553 46.67 -10.87 12.89
CA ASN A 553 46.05 -9.85 12.03
C ASN A 553 44.66 -10.30 11.55
N PHE A 554 44.47 -11.58 11.28
CA PHE A 554 43.17 -12.15 10.96
C PHE A 554 42.19 -12.09 12.16
N LEU A 555 42.65 -12.38 13.39
CA LEU A 555 41.84 -12.23 14.60
C LEU A 555 41.50 -10.75 14.90
N GLU A 556 42.39 -9.82 14.59
CA GLU A 556 42.11 -8.37 14.62
C GLU A 556 41.03 -8.00 13.60
N LEU A 557 41.12 -8.51 12.37
CA LEU A 557 40.12 -8.31 11.32
C LEU A 557 38.73 -8.83 11.71
N LEU A 558 38.66 -9.97 12.41
CA LEU A 558 37.41 -10.50 12.98
C LEU A 558 36.94 -9.73 14.23
N GLY A 559 37.77 -8.84 14.79
CA GLY A 559 37.46 -8.02 15.95
C GLY A 559 37.48 -8.79 17.28
N ILE A 560 38.28 -9.85 17.38
CA ILE A 560 38.31 -10.76 18.54
C ILE A 560 39.68 -10.87 19.21
N ALA A 561 40.71 -10.21 18.69
CA ALA A 561 42.06 -10.17 19.29
C ALA A 561 42.17 -9.30 20.57
N GLY A 562 41.13 -8.55 20.93
CA GLY A 562 41.11 -7.66 22.08
C GLY A 562 41.05 -8.36 23.44
N LYS A 563 40.99 -7.57 24.52
CA LYS A 563 40.88 -8.09 25.90
C LYS A 563 39.54 -8.79 26.12
N SER A 564 39.43 -9.62 27.17
CA SER A 564 38.20 -10.38 27.48
C SER A 564 36.92 -9.53 27.58
N ARG A 565 37.03 -8.25 27.95
CA ARG A 565 35.90 -7.29 28.03
C ARG A 565 35.48 -6.70 26.68
N GLU A 566 36.37 -6.73 25.70
CA GLU A 566 36.21 -6.19 24.34
C GLU A 566 35.76 -7.27 23.36
N LYS A 567 35.93 -8.56 23.71
CA LYS A 567 35.50 -9.69 22.89
C LYS A 567 34.02 -9.55 22.50
N LYS A 568 33.72 -9.88 21.26
CA LYS A 568 32.38 -9.90 20.67
C LYS A 568 32.24 -11.12 19.76
N VAL A 569 31.01 -11.50 19.44
CA VAL A 569 30.76 -12.43 18.33
C VAL A 569 31.12 -11.71 17.02
N PRO A 570 31.92 -12.32 16.12
CA PRO A 570 32.22 -11.75 14.81
C PRO A 570 30.95 -11.48 14.00
N ASP A 571 30.88 -10.32 13.36
CA ASP A 571 29.69 -9.88 12.62
C ASP A 571 29.36 -10.83 11.45
N LEU A 572 30.37 -11.52 10.91
CA LEU A 572 30.22 -12.54 9.87
C LEU A 572 29.34 -13.73 10.29
N LEU A 573 29.42 -14.16 11.56
CA LEU A 573 28.68 -15.33 12.07
C LEU A 573 27.16 -15.11 11.98
N PHE A 574 26.70 -13.87 12.15
CA PHE A 574 25.28 -13.54 12.14
C PHE A 574 24.59 -13.84 10.80
N ARG A 575 25.36 -13.90 9.70
CA ARG A 575 24.90 -14.24 8.33
C ARG A 575 25.15 -15.70 7.94
N CYS A 576 25.73 -16.50 8.84
CA CYS A 576 26.07 -17.89 8.55
C CYS A 576 24.85 -18.83 8.66
N SER A 577 25.04 -20.07 8.22
CA SER A 577 24.01 -21.12 8.26
C SER A 577 23.63 -21.54 9.69
N LYS A 578 22.51 -22.25 9.81
CA LYS A 578 22.04 -22.80 11.09
C LYS A 578 23.11 -23.69 11.74
N ASP A 579 23.78 -24.53 10.96
CA ASP A 579 24.75 -25.50 11.47
C ASP A 579 26.04 -24.82 11.95
N GLU A 580 26.49 -23.76 11.27
CA GLU A 580 27.63 -22.95 11.68
C GLU A 580 27.38 -22.20 13.00
N ILE A 581 26.21 -21.57 13.13
CA ILE A 581 25.83 -20.89 14.39
C ILE A 581 25.68 -21.92 15.52
N LYS A 582 25.11 -23.10 15.23
CA LYS A 582 25.02 -24.20 16.19
C LYS A 582 26.41 -24.65 16.64
N ALA A 583 27.34 -24.86 15.71
CA ALA A 583 28.73 -25.24 15.99
C ALA A 583 29.41 -24.22 16.89
N PHE A 584 29.30 -22.92 16.55
CA PHE A 584 29.83 -21.84 17.36
C PHE A 584 29.30 -21.86 18.80
N LEU A 585 27.97 -21.96 18.96
CA LEU A 585 27.33 -21.98 20.27
C LEU A 585 27.75 -23.23 21.06
N SER A 586 27.77 -24.39 20.43
CA SER A 586 28.19 -25.64 21.09
C SER A 586 29.60 -25.52 21.64
N ALA A 587 30.59 -25.14 20.82
CA ALA A 587 31.98 -24.99 21.26
C ALA A 587 32.18 -23.87 22.30
N PHE A 588 31.48 -22.74 22.16
CA PHE A 588 31.53 -21.66 23.15
C PHE A 588 31.02 -22.13 24.52
N PHE A 589 29.95 -22.91 24.54
CA PHE A 589 29.39 -23.47 25.78
C PHE A 589 30.23 -24.65 26.31
N ASP A 590 30.84 -25.45 25.44
CA ASP A 590 31.79 -26.51 25.83
C ASP A 590 32.99 -25.94 26.57
N ALA A 591 33.47 -24.75 26.22
CA ALA A 591 34.52 -24.07 26.97
C ALA A 591 33.96 -23.32 28.20
N GLU A 592 33.02 -22.39 28.02
CA GLU A 592 32.72 -21.38 29.05
C GLU A 592 31.60 -21.77 30.04
N ALA A 593 30.74 -22.73 29.68
CA ALA A 593 29.53 -23.00 30.46
C ALA A 593 29.76 -23.89 31.69
N ARG A 594 29.05 -23.60 32.77
CA ARG A 594 28.84 -24.50 33.91
C ARG A 594 27.42 -25.05 33.87
N VAL A 595 27.29 -26.37 33.92
CA VAL A 595 26.01 -27.08 34.03
C VAL A 595 25.77 -27.47 35.48
N ASP A 596 24.56 -27.20 35.98
CA ASP A 596 24.13 -27.61 37.32
C ASP A 596 23.73 -29.09 37.31
N ARG A 597 24.32 -29.89 38.20
CA ARG A 597 24.08 -31.35 38.25
C ARG A 597 22.70 -31.72 38.81
N LYS A 598 22.04 -30.82 39.52
CA LYS A 598 20.76 -31.10 40.21
C LYS A 598 19.56 -30.52 39.48
N ARG A 599 19.77 -29.52 38.62
CA ARG A 599 18.68 -28.78 37.96
C ARG A 599 19.05 -28.50 36.51
N PRO A 600 18.07 -28.45 35.58
CA PRO A 600 18.31 -28.08 34.18
C PRO A 600 18.67 -26.58 34.10
N LYS A 601 19.93 -26.27 34.36
CA LYS A 601 20.47 -24.91 34.43
C LYS A 601 21.88 -24.87 33.86
N ILE A 602 22.06 -24.03 32.86
CA ILE A 602 23.34 -23.77 32.20
C ILE A 602 23.71 -22.30 32.46
N THR A 603 24.94 -22.06 32.91
CA THR A 603 25.41 -20.72 33.27
C THR A 603 26.72 -20.40 32.57
N VAL A 604 26.80 -19.22 31.95
CA VAL A 604 28.02 -18.67 31.34
C VAL A 604 28.30 -17.32 31.99
N THR A 605 29.55 -17.04 32.34
CA THR A 605 29.95 -15.75 32.93
C THR A 605 31.06 -15.13 32.10
N SER A 606 30.93 -13.86 31.70
CA SER A 606 31.96 -13.17 30.92
C SER A 606 32.11 -11.72 31.34
N ALA A 607 33.30 -11.15 31.14
CA ALA A 607 33.55 -9.72 31.33
C ALA A 607 32.91 -8.87 30.21
N SER A 608 32.67 -9.46 29.04
CA SER A 608 32.04 -8.76 27.91
C SER A 608 30.52 -8.88 27.96
N LYS A 609 29.85 -7.76 28.26
CA LYS A 609 28.39 -7.63 28.15
C LYS A 609 27.91 -7.86 26.72
N GLU A 610 28.68 -7.35 25.76
CA GLU A 610 28.31 -7.36 24.36
C GLU A 610 28.33 -8.78 23.79
N LEU A 611 29.38 -9.55 24.12
CA LEU A 611 29.47 -10.96 23.77
C LEU A 611 28.24 -11.73 24.28
N LEU A 612 27.91 -11.63 25.58
CA LEU A 612 26.77 -12.39 26.12
C LEU A 612 25.42 -11.91 25.59
N ARG A 613 25.28 -10.63 25.21
CA ARG A 613 24.09 -10.14 24.51
C ARG A 613 23.95 -10.73 23.11
N GLN A 614 25.06 -10.82 22.38
CA GLN A 614 25.10 -11.46 21.07
C GLN A 614 24.82 -12.96 21.18
N ILE A 615 25.39 -13.67 22.16
CA ILE A 615 25.05 -15.07 22.47
C ILE A 615 23.57 -15.22 22.80
N GLN A 616 23.00 -14.35 23.65
CA GLN A 616 21.56 -14.33 23.95
C GLN A 616 20.71 -14.16 22.69
N HIS A 617 21.18 -13.38 21.72
CA HIS A 617 20.50 -13.21 20.43
C HIS A 617 20.60 -14.46 19.55
N LEU A 618 21.77 -15.10 19.45
CA LEU A 618 21.96 -16.33 18.69
C LEU A 618 21.14 -17.50 19.26
N LEU A 619 21.10 -17.66 20.59
CA LEU A 619 20.25 -18.65 21.26
C LEU A 619 18.76 -18.47 20.92
N LEU A 620 18.30 -17.22 20.83
CA LEU A 620 16.92 -16.92 20.47
C LEU A 620 16.55 -17.39 19.05
N ARG A 621 17.53 -17.54 18.14
CA ARG A 621 17.27 -18.08 16.80
C ARG A 621 16.85 -19.55 16.81
N PHE A 622 17.37 -20.29 17.79
CA PHE A 622 16.97 -21.68 18.07
C PHE A 622 15.73 -21.77 18.98
N GLY A 623 15.17 -20.63 19.42
CA GLY A 623 14.04 -20.61 20.34
C GLY A 623 14.42 -20.86 21.80
N ILE A 624 15.70 -20.67 22.13
CA ILE A 624 16.24 -20.84 23.48
C ILE A 624 16.26 -19.47 24.15
N ILE A 625 15.40 -19.29 25.14
CA ILE A 625 15.31 -18.05 25.92
C ILE A 625 16.30 -18.13 27.08
N SER A 626 17.19 -17.14 27.16
CA SER A 626 18.17 -17.00 28.24
C SER A 626 17.99 -15.68 28.99
N GLN A 627 18.49 -15.64 30.22
CA GLN A 627 18.46 -14.48 31.10
C GLN A 627 19.87 -13.91 31.28
N LEU A 628 20.02 -12.58 31.17
CA LEU A 628 21.30 -11.89 31.33
C LEU A 628 21.26 -10.93 32.52
N HIS A 629 22.14 -11.16 33.49
CA HIS A 629 22.25 -10.36 34.71
C HIS A 629 23.67 -9.86 34.93
N GLU A 630 23.78 -8.71 35.59
CA GLU A 630 25.07 -8.20 36.10
C GLU A 630 25.41 -8.94 37.40
N THR A 631 26.69 -9.26 37.58
CA THR A 631 27.23 -9.89 38.78
C THR A 631 28.59 -9.29 39.10
N GLN A 632 29.05 -9.42 40.34
CA GLN A 632 30.40 -8.97 40.72
C GLN A 632 31.25 -10.18 41.08
N SER A 633 32.50 -10.17 40.62
CA SER A 633 33.48 -11.22 40.94
C SER A 633 34.87 -10.60 41.08
N ARG A 634 35.72 -11.21 41.91
CA ARG A 634 37.13 -10.83 42.04
C ARG A 634 37.91 -11.31 40.82
N ALA A 635 38.74 -10.44 40.25
CA ALA A 635 39.60 -10.85 39.15
C ALA A 635 40.62 -11.89 39.63
N THR A 636 40.59 -13.09 39.04
CA THR A 636 41.54 -14.18 39.36
C THR A 636 42.96 -13.92 38.85
N ASN A 637 43.14 -12.93 37.98
CA ASN A 637 44.39 -12.67 37.25
C ASN A 637 45.17 -11.45 37.76
N SER A 638 44.79 -10.84 38.89
CA SER A 638 45.52 -9.69 39.47
C SER A 638 46.11 -10.01 40.85
N ARG A 639 47.35 -9.57 41.09
CA ARG A 639 48.03 -9.67 42.40
C ARG A 639 47.25 -8.99 43.53
N THR A 640 46.39 -8.03 43.19
CA THR A 640 45.37 -7.40 44.05
C THR A 640 43.98 -7.68 43.47
N PRO A 641 43.16 -8.57 44.06
CA PRO A 641 41.86 -8.94 43.52
C PRO A 641 40.81 -7.85 43.76
N GLU A 642 40.68 -6.91 42.82
CA GLU A 642 39.58 -5.94 42.84
C GLU A 642 38.25 -6.60 42.42
N MET A 643 37.17 -6.14 43.03
CA MET A 643 35.81 -6.49 42.61
C MET A 643 35.53 -5.86 41.25
N ARG A 644 35.20 -6.68 40.25
CA ARG A 644 34.87 -6.24 38.90
C ARG A 644 33.47 -6.67 38.51
N THR A 645 32.83 -5.87 37.66
CA THR A 645 31.53 -6.21 37.07
C THR A 645 31.71 -7.25 35.98
N TYR A 646 31.00 -8.36 36.11
CA TYR A 646 30.84 -9.41 35.12
C TYR A 646 29.37 -9.54 34.73
N PHE A 647 29.12 -10.29 33.67
CA PHE A 647 27.78 -10.57 33.18
C PHE A 647 27.57 -12.07 33.19
N ARG A 648 26.42 -12.50 33.68
CA ARG A 648 26.03 -13.90 33.79
C ARG A 648 24.83 -14.16 32.91
N LEU A 649 25.01 -15.03 31.91
CA LEU A 649 23.94 -15.58 31.09
C LEU A 649 23.50 -16.91 31.69
N THR A 650 22.19 -17.08 31.88
CA THR A 650 21.60 -18.31 32.44
C THR A 650 20.52 -18.84 31.51
N ILE A 651 20.53 -20.15 31.26
CA ILE A 651 19.48 -20.90 30.57
C ILE A 651 18.89 -21.86 31.59
N THR A 652 17.57 -21.85 31.79
CA THR A 652 16.90 -22.64 32.85
C THR A 652 15.68 -23.39 32.33
N GLY A 653 15.35 -24.49 33.02
CA GLY A 653 14.11 -25.25 32.81
C GLY A 653 14.03 -25.82 31.40
N GLU A 654 12.87 -25.66 30.76
CA GLU A 654 12.61 -26.12 29.39
C GLU A 654 13.63 -25.58 28.37
N ASN A 655 14.14 -24.35 28.56
CA ASN A 655 15.13 -23.79 27.65
C ASN A 655 16.49 -24.50 27.73
N ALA A 656 16.87 -25.04 28.90
CA ALA A 656 18.09 -25.82 29.04
C ALA A 656 17.95 -27.19 28.35
N LEU A 657 16.76 -27.80 28.41
CA LEU A 657 16.45 -29.01 27.65
C LEU A 657 16.43 -28.76 26.14
N LYS A 658 15.87 -27.62 25.69
CA LYS A 658 15.95 -27.18 24.30
C LYS A 658 17.39 -26.96 23.85
N PHE A 659 18.24 -26.38 24.71
CA PHE A 659 19.66 -26.24 24.43
C PHE A 659 20.32 -27.60 24.21
N ALA A 660 20.10 -28.57 25.10
CA ALA A 660 20.66 -29.91 24.97
C ALA A 660 20.21 -30.61 23.68
N LYS A 661 18.94 -30.45 23.27
CA LYS A 661 18.38 -31.04 22.05
C LYS A 661 18.85 -30.36 20.76
N GLU A 662 18.79 -29.03 20.70
CA GLU A 662 19.04 -28.28 19.46
C GLU A 662 20.53 -28.01 19.23
N ILE A 663 21.27 -27.69 20.29
CA ILE A 663 22.69 -27.29 20.23
C ILE A 663 23.59 -28.41 20.75
N GLY A 664 23.38 -28.81 22.00
CA GLY A 664 24.15 -29.87 22.66
C GLY A 664 25.56 -29.46 23.08
N PHE A 665 26.14 -30.26 23.98
CA PHE A 665 27.55 -30.23 24.33
C PHE A 665 28.30 -31.31 23.55
N THR A 666 29.58 -31.11 23.29
CA THR A 666 30.44 -32.15 22.71
C THR A 666 31.34 -32.81 23.74
N VAL A 667 31.42 -32.27 24.96
CA VAL A 667 32.18 -32.86 26.08
C VAL A 667 31.24 -33.63 27.02
N ASP A 668 31.65 -34.84 27.42
CA ASP A 668 30.74 -35.80 28.09
C ASP A 668 30.41 -35.43 29.55
N TYR A 669 31.19 -34.55 30.17
CA TYR A 669 31.00 -34.15 31.58
C TYR A 669 29.98 -33.03 31.78
N LYS A 670 29.48 -32.42 30.70
CA LYS A 670 28.47 -31.35 30.69
C LYS A 670 27.12 -31.88 30.27
#